data_AF-A0A358AQU3-F1
#
_entry.id   AF-A0A358AQU3-F1
#
_cell.length_a   1.000
_cell.length_b   1.000
_cell.length_c   1.000
_cell.angle_alpha   90.00
_cell.angle_beta   90.00
_cell.angle_gamma   90.00
#
_symmetry.space_group_name_H-M   'P 1'
#
loop_
_entity.id
_entity.type
_entity.pdbx_description
1 polymer ?
#
loop_
_entity_poly.entity_id
_entity_poly.type
_entity_poly.pdbx_seq_one_letter_code
_entity_poly.pdbx_strand_id
1 'polypeptide(L)'
;ASGSRSNTLTFAGAAGLTNLSAAGQGASQVYTVSGGDAVNGVISIVATFAHTNLTPDAIAFETPGVALTYGDALTRPVSHAGAGTGNVTYASGNQAVAAVDANTGELRIYKAGIAVITATKAADGEYGGASASYTLTVNKKRLTAALEVSGVAGKTYDGTTAIEGAQPVITLTGQVGSDAPTASALFAFEDKNAGVNKGIIASGVALNGVWADKYTLEGDTLDKDSAAAITRRMLSVSGPWGSEFEKEYDGTSDVSIQGYVVSAVVPGDDVSLSVTGGSFNSPNVAEADDVTISYSIAGQDAPNYTVKSSYAGSITPKLITNAGVTVTPPATGATPSAVASVPEGALYTAVAAWSPQAGVFAVDVAYMASVSLTVVDSNYAFAEALQGTVNGGSAEAGGITGGGAQLSYTFPKTGVPLHMAVTDSDPATPINPLQGGNRQTSFQVRVSGFENAADAEDVGIEVNGNNFTFGVTSVMDGNDKVFTVSASVTAINTPVTGSDNATVTLTGVPAGYEYYGGDKTATVVVLGASASHPTELTKDSISASVTSYNTLGAYINGSTALLRAHYKLMEDLAVTDIIATSSMLWVPVGRADGNRFFTGVFDGNGRSIGNFTVTDQVSENRGLFGVIGEGGVVKNLTLTDVSIAGGGENTGGIAGINNGRIENCHVTGGTVSGPWSTFLGGVAGSNTGEIVNCSSSCSVGGLSVLGGIAGYSSGTIERCYSAGAVTGTGSSQVGGIAGQLEGKPAAVIKDCYATGIIKGITSLGGIAGECKQASILNCYASGSVLSTGLAVDIMGGIAGEATSTVIENCVSLSNYVTGAGNTGCITGDTRATIINCYARNETSGEGAENSINGMGITSAQWGDSAWWRGVALFTDSWWEGKLPLGLG
;
A
#
# COMPACT_ATOMS: atom_id res chain seq x y z
N ALA A 1 36.29 82.50 -47.39
CA ALA A 1 36.86 82.76 -46.06
C ALA A 1 38.30 83.26 -46.22
N SER A 2 38.82 84.00 -45.25
CA SER A 2 40.20 84.53 -45.26
C SER A 2 41.23 83.39 -45.26
N GLY A 3 41.81 83.11 -46.43
CA GLY A 3 42.85 82.09 -46.59
C GLY A 3 44.15 82.51 -45.92
N SER A 4 44.41 82.01 -44.71
CA SER A 4 45.68 82.19 -44.02
C SER A 4 46.80 81.51 -44.82
N ARG A 5 47.73 82.30 -45.36
CA ARG A 5 48.96 81.80 -46.00
C ARG A 5 50.06 81.74 -44.95
N SER A 6 50.27 80.57 -44.35
CA SER A 6 51.35 80.38 -43.37
C SER A 6 52.65 79.98 -44.06
N ASN A 7 53.65 80.87 -44.03
CA ASN A 7 55.03 80.55 -44.37
C ASN A 7 55.83 80.48 -43.05
N THR A 8 56.25 79.29 -42.64
CA THR A 8 57.05 79.10 -41.43
C THR A 8 58.54 79.11 -41.79
N LEU A 9 59.33 79.98 -41.14
CA LEU A 9 60.78 80.08 -41.33
C LEU A 9 61.46 79.97 -39.97
N THR A 10 62.23 78.89 -39.76
CA THR A 10 62.85 78.57 -38.47
C THR A 10 64.35 78.80 -38.55
N PHE A 11 64.89 79.64 -37.67
CA PHE A 11 66.33 79.80 -37.44
C PHE A 11 66.68 79.25 -36.05
N ALA A 12 67.76 78.48 -35.95
CA ALA A 12 68.27 77.97 -34.68
C ALA A 12 69.71 78.48 -34.47
N GLY A 13 70.04 78.94 -33.25
CA GLY A 13 71.42 79.22 -32.84
C GLY A 13 71.78 80.63 -32.37
N ALA A 14 70.84 81.60 -32.37
CA ALA A 14 71.11 82.96 -31.89
C ALA A 14 70.04 83.45 -30.90
N ALA A 15 70.47 83.95 -29.74
CA ALA A 15 69.61 84.62 -28.76
C ALA A 15 69.58 86.13 -29.03
N GLY A 16 68.40 86.77 -28.86
CA GLY A 16 68.26 88.24 -28.93
C GLY A 16 67.49 88.82 -30.13
N LEU A 17 66.72 88.02 -30.88
CA LEU A 17 65.84 88.54 -31.94
C LEU A 17 64.48 88.95 -31.38
N THR A 18 64.15 90.25 -31.45
CA THR A 18 62.84 90.79 -31.01
C THR A 18 62.04 91.43 -32.16
N ASN A 19 60.81 90.94 -32.33
CA ASN A 19 59.70 91.47 -33.15
C ASN A 19 59.91 91.62 -34.68
N LEU A 20 59.19 90.80 -35.45
CA LEU A 20 58.78 91.16 -36.82
C LEU A 20 57.66 92.22 -36.77
N SER A 21 57.84 93.34 -37.46
CA SER A 21 56.75 94.21 -37.88
C SER A 21 56.50 94.03 -39.39
N ALA A 22 55.34 93.49 -39.76
CA ALA A 22 54.95 93.37 -41.17
C ALA A 22 54.23 94.65 -41.65
N ALA A 23 54.56 95.11 -42.86
CA ALA A 23 53.79 96.13 -43.56
C ALA A 23 53.86 95.91 -45.08
N GLY A 24 52.70 95.85 -45.75
CA GLY A 24 52.57 95.87 -47.21
C GLY A 24 51.81 94.69 -47.83
N GLN A 25 50.93 94.99 -48.78
CA GLN A 25 50.42 94.02 -49.76
C GLN A 25 51.17 94.17 -51.09
N GLY A 26 51.51 93.06 -51.72
CA GLY A 26 52.20 93.04 -53.02
C GLY A 26 53.12 91.84 -53.18
N ALA A 27 53.50 91.53 -54.42
CA ALA A 27 54.15 90.27 -54.82
C ALA A 27 55.64 90.12 -54.42
N SER A 28 56.13 90.88 -53.46
CA SER A 28 57.48 90.71 -52.88
C SER A 28 57.52 91.29 -51.47
N GLN A 29 57.90 90.48 -50.47
CA GLN A 29 58.15 90.93 -49.10
C GLN A 29 59.63 90.79 -48.76
N VAL A 30 60.21 91.86 -48.23
CA VAL A 30 61.61 91.91 -47.78
C VAL A 30 61.63 91.81 -46.27
N TYR A 31 62.39 90.85 -45.73
CA TYR A 31 62.62 90.71 -44.29
C TYR A 31 64.09 91.04 -43.98
N THR A 32 64.30 92.01 -43.08
CA THR A 32 65.65 92.43 -42.65
C THR A 32 65.89 91.94 -41.23
N VAL A 33 67.04 91.31 -40.99
CA VAL A 33 67.47 90.82 -39.67
C VAL A 33 68.88 91.34 -39.39
N SER A 34 69.10 91.92 -38.22
CA SER A 34 70.42 92.37 -37.74
C SER A 34 70.74 91.74 -36.39
N GLY A 35 71.96 91.19 -36.27
CA GLY A 35 72.54 90.63 -35.05
C GLY A 35 73.96 91.15 -34.85
N GLY A 36 74.42 91.21 -33.60
CA GLY A 36 75.64 91.90 -33.20
C GLY A 36 76.96 91.22 -33.58
N ASP A 37 78.02 92.03 -33.56
CA ASP A 37 79.45 91.71 -33.70
C ASP A 37 79.92 91.03 -35.00
N ALA A 38 80.03 91.85 -36.04
CA ALA A 38 80.93 91.61 -37.17
C ALA A 38 81.77 92.87 -37.47
N VAL A 39 83.09 92.76 -37.35
CA VAL A 39 84.04 93.80 -37.81
C VAL A 39 83.91 93.94 -39.33
N ASN A 40 83.73 95.17 -39.82
CA ASN A 40 83.47 95.49 -41.24
C ASN A 40 82.24 94.77 -41.83
N GLY A 41 81.15 94.77 -41.08
CA GLY A 41 79.94 93.99 -41.36
C GLY A 41 79.29 94.23 -42.72
N VAL A 42 79.07 93.12 -43.44
CA VAL A 42 77.77 92.67 -43.98
C VAL A 42 77.89 91.16 -44.24
N ILE A 43 76.92 90.36 -43.77
CA ILE A 43 76.69 88.99 -44.24
C ILE A 43 75.46 89.05 -45.15
N SER A 44 75.65 88.78 -46.44
CA SER A 44 74.55 88.70 -47.41
C SER A 44 74.19 87.24 -47.69
N ILE A 45 72.98 86.84 -47.32
CA ILE A 45 72.37 85.58 -47.77
C ILE A 45 71.33 85.94 -48.83
N VAL A 46 71.51 85.44 -50.06
CA VAL A 46 70.53 85.59 -51.14
C VAL A 46 69.84 84.26 -51.37
N ALA A 47 68.52 84.23 -51.19
CA ALA A 47 67.66 83.11 -51.56
C ALA A 47 66.60 83.61 -52.55
N THR A 48 66.56 83.02 -53.75
CA THR A 48 65.59 83.38 -54.79
C THR A 48 64.49 82.33 -54.84
N PHE A 49 63.24 82.76 -54.76
CA PHE A 49 62.06 81.89 -54.88
C PHE A 49 61.28 82.24 -56.15
N ALA A 50 60.93 81.24 -56.95
CA ALA A 50 59.98 81.39 -58.05
C ALA A 50 58.56 81.10 -57.54
N HIS A 51 57.57 81.89 -57.97
CA HIS A 51 56.16 81.69 -57.63
C HIS A 51 55.33 81.68 -58.92
N THR A 52 54.59 80.60 -59.16
CA THR A 52 53.62 80.52 -60.25
C THR A 52 52.26 81.02 -59.75
N ASN A 53 51.82 82.17 -60.26
CA ASN A 53 50.51 82.75 -59.93
C ASN A 53 49.38 82.03 -60.68
N LEU A 54 49.15 80.77 -60.36
CA LEU A 54 48.00 80.01 -60.87
C LEU A 54 46.74 80.39 -60.08
N THR A 55 45.60 80.50 -60.77
CA THR A 55 44.29 80.73 -60.14
C THR A 55 43.86 79.45 -59.42
N PRO A 56 43.31 79.50 -58.19
CA PRO A 56 42.81 78.30 -57.52
C PRO A 56 41.66 77.67 -58.32
N ASP A 57 41.79 76.40 -58.69
CA ASP A 57 40.67 75.63 -59.22
C ASP A 57 39.87 74.96 -58.10
N ALA A 58 38.66 74.50 -58.41
CA ALA A 58 37.81 73.79 -57.47
C ALA A 58 37.11 72.60 -58.13
N ILE A 59 37.33 71.40 -57.56
CA ILE A 59 36.52 70.22 -57.85
C ILE A 59 35.69 69.84 -56.63
N ALA A 60 34.54 69.19 -56.84
CA ALA A 60 33.66 68.75 -55.76
C ALA A 60 32.92 67.46 -56.11
N PHE A 61 32.46 66.77 -55.05
CA PHE A 61 31.44 65.72 -55.12
C PHE A 61 30.12 66.26 -54.55
N GLU A 62 28.98 65.72 -55.00
CA GLU A 62 27.65 66.16 -54.55
C GLU A 62 27.43 66.02 -53.04
N THR A 63 27.98 64.96 -52.44
CA THR A 63 27.90 64.72 -50.99
C THR A 63 29.25 64.26 -50.41
N PRO A 64 29.59 64.67 -49.17
CA PRO A 64 30.85 64.33 -48.52
C PRO A 64 30.96 62.85 -48.10
N GLY A 65 29.90 62.06 -48.24
CA GLY A 65 29.92 60.63 -47.98
C GLY A 65 28.85 59.85 -48.72
N VAL A 66 29.04 58.54 -48.81
CA VAL A 66 28.10 57.57 -49.38
C VAL A 66 28.19 56.26 -48.60
N ALA A 67 27.04 55.63 -48.37
CA ALA A 67 26.95 54.29 -47.81
C ALA A 67 26.52 53.32 -48.91
N LEU A 68 27.27 52.23 -49.08
CA LEU A 68 26.97 51.13 -49.99
C LEU A 68 26.95 49.82 -49.21
N THR A 69 26.41 48.77 -49.81
CA THR A 69 26.47 47.39 -49.33
C THR A 69 27.46 46.59 -50.18
N TYR A 70 28.11 45.58 -49.60
CA TYR A 70 28.98 44.68 -50.38
C TYR A 70 28.21 44.04 -51.55
N GLY A 71 28.72 44.23 -52.77
CA GLY A 71 28.08 43.79 -54.01
C GLY A 71 27.39 44.90 -54.81
N ASP A 72 27.18 46.09 -54.21
CA ASP A 72 26.70 47.26 -54.95
C ASP A 72 27.77 47.80 -55.90
N ALA A 73 27.34 48.32 -57.06
CA ALA A 73 28.18 49.04 -58.00
C ALA A 73 27.83 50.53 -57.98
N LEU A 74 28.86 51.39 -58.00
CA LEU A 74 28.69 52.84 -58.07
C LEU A 74 29.84 53.47 -58.85
N THR A 75 29.49 54.30 -59.82
CA THR A 75 30.42 55.25 -60.45
C THR A 75 29.99 56.64 -60.05
N ARG A 76 30.89 57.41 -59.43
CA ARG A 76 30.56 58.74 -58.92
C ARG A 76 31.61 59.77 -59.33
N PRO A 77 31.49 60.38 -60.53
CA PRO A 77 32.41 61.39 -61.00
C PRO A 77 32.28 62.69 -60.17
N VAL A 78 33.24 63.60 -60.33
CA VAL A 78 33.13 64.96 -59.79
C VAL A 78 31.94 65.69 -60.41
N SER A 79 31.11 66.32 -59.58
CA SER A 79 29.87 67.02 -60.01
C SER A 79 30.10 68.48 -60.40
N HIS A 80 31.25 69.03 -60.01
CA HIS A 80 31.77 70.29 -60.52
C HIS A 80 33.26 70.11 -60.77
N ALA A 81 33.71 70.41 -61.98
CA ALA A 81 35.10 70.22 -62.40
C ALA A 81 35.93 71.52 -62.35
N GLY A 82 35.34 72.67 -62.07
CA GLY A 82 36.03 73.97 -62.13
C GLY A 82 36.36 74.41 -63.56
N ALA A 83 37.26 75.38 -63.70
CA ALA A 83 37.54 76.03 -64.99
C ALA A 83 38.79 75.51 -65.71
N GLY A 84 39.73 74.86 -64.99
CA GLY A 84 40.93 74.29 -65.60
C GLY A 84 40.65 73.12 -66.56
N THR A 85 41.67 72.75 -67.33
CA THR A 85 41.65 71.68 -68.34
C THR A 85 42.39 70.42 -67.92
N GLY A 86 43.09 70.43 -66.78
CA GLY A 86 43.83 69.29 -66.25
C GLY A 86 42.95 68.06 -66.00
N ASN A 87 43.51 66.86 -66.26
CA ASN A 87 42.79 65.60 -66.09
C ASN A 87 42.46 65.33 -64.61
N VAL A 88 41.31 64.70 -64.36
CA VAL A 88 40.87 64.25 -63.03
C VAL A 88 41.22 62.77 -62.88
N THR A 89 41.92 62.42 -61.81
CA THR A 89 42.21 61.03 -61.45
C THR A 89 41.70 60.67 -60.06
N TYR A 90 41.37 59.39 -59.86
CA TYR A 90 40.76 58.90 -58.62
C TYR A 90 41.70 57.93 -57.88
N ALA A 91 41.71 58.01 -56.55
CA ALA A 91 42.45 57.09 -55.69
C ALA A 91 41.61 56.69 -54.46
N SER A 92 41.78 55.44 -54.00
CA SER A 92 41.17 54.93 -52.77
C SER A 92 42.21 54.86 -51.65
N GLY A 93 41.91 55.49 -50.52
CA GLY A 93 42.72 55.42 -49.30
C GLY A 93 42.68 54.05 -48.60
N ASN A 94 41.83 53.11 -49.04
CA ASN A 94 41.79 51.75 -48.52
C ASN A 94 41.39 50.74 -49.61
N GLN A 95 42.37 50.34 -50.43
CA GLN A 95 42.17 49.41 -51.54
C GLN A 95 41.64 48.02 -51.10
N ALA A 96 41.85 47.63 -49.84
CA ALA A 96 41.34 46.37 -49.30
C ALA A 96 39.83 46.40 -49.00
N VAL A 97 39.20 47.58 -48.93
CA VAL A 97 37.74 47.76 -48.82
C VAL A 97 37.13 48.00 -50.19
N ALA A 98 37.69 48.93 -50.96
CA ALA A 98 37.28 49.23 -52.32
C ALA A 98 38.45 49.75 -53.16
N ALA A 99 38.61 49.22 -54.37
CA ALA A 99 39.40 49.89 -55.41
C ALA A 99 38.52 50.90 -56.16
N VAL A 100 39.15 51.87 -56.80
CA VAL A 100 38.53 52.83 -57.71
C VAL A 100 39.32 52.84 -59.01
N ASP A 101 38.65 52.86 -60.16
CA ASP A 101 39.33 53.08 -61.43
C ASP A 101 39.87 54.52 -61.48
N ALA A 102 41.16 54.64 -61.82
CA ALA A 102 41.86 55.91 -61.73
C ALA A 102 41.37 56.97 -62.72
N ASN A 103 40.61 56.62 -63.76
CA ASN A 103 40.14 57.53 -64.80
C ASN A 103 38.61 57.72 -64.76
N THR A 104 37.84 56.66 -64.50
CA THR A 104 36.36 56.72 -64.53
C THR A 104 35.72 57.02 -63.17
N GLY A 105 36.42 56.76 -62.07
CA GLY A 105 35.83 56.87 -60.72
C GLY A 105 34.84 55.75 -60.38
N GLU A 106 34.83 54.65 -61.16
CA GLU A 106 34.04 53.45 -60.88
C GLU A 106 34.63 52.66 -59.70
N LEU A 107 33.78 52.24 -58.77
CA LEU A 107 34.19 51.52 -57.57
C LEU A 107 34.06 50.00 -57.73
N ARG A 108 35.09 49.27 -57.31
CA ARG A 108 35.06 47.82 -57.12
C ARG A 108 35.19 47.48 -55.64
N ILE A 109 34.08 47.07 -55.04
CA ILE A 109 33.97 46.76 -53.60
C ILE A 109 34.47 45.35 -53.30
N TYR A 110 35.30 45.19 -52.26
CA TYR A 110 35.91 43.90 -51.89
C TYR A 110 35.42 43.32 -50.56
N LYS A 111 35.12 44.15 -49.55
CA LYS A 111 34.54 43.78 -48.26
C LYS A 111 33.95 45.00 -47.55
N ALA A 112 33.27 44.79 -46.43
CA ALA A 112 32.81 45.86 -45.55
C ALA A 112 33.97 46.62 -44.88
N GLY A 113 33.75 47.90 -44.59
CA GLY A 113 34.73 48.80 -44.00
C GLY A 113 34.60 50.23 -44.53
N ILE A 114 35.56 51.09 -44.20
CA ILE A 114 35.57 52.50 -44.61
C ILE A 114 36.79 52.77 -45.51
N ALA A 115 36.58 53.52 -46.58
CA ALA A 115 37.60 54.06 -47.47
C ALA A 115 37.32 55.54 -47.74
N VAL A 116 38.37 56.34 -47.91
CA VAL A 116 38.24 57.71 -48.44
C VAL A 116 38.60 57.68 -49.91
N ILE A 117 37.69 58.10 -50.77
CA ILE A 117 37.92 58.20 -52.22
C ILE A 117 38.25 59.65 -52.53
N THR A 118 39.40 59.88 -53.14
CA THR A 118 39.92 61.21 -53.49
C THR A 118 40.01 61.34 -54.99
N ALA A 119 39.37 62.37 -55.53
CA ALA A 119 39.63 62.87 -56.87
C ALA A 119 40.71 63.96 -56.80
N THR A 120 41.69 63.89 -57.70
CA THR A 120 42.74 64.91 -57.87
C THR A 120 42.72 65.39 -59.31
N LYS A 121 42.54 66.70 -59.50
CA LYS A 121 42.69 67.37 -60.78
C LYS A 121 44.10 67.94 -60.90
N ALA A 122 44.80 67.59 -61.97
CA ALA A 122 46.12 68.15 -62.25
C ALA A 122 46.05 69.67 -62.48
N ALA A 123 47.10 70.39 -62.09
CA ALA A 123 47.28 71.79 -62.49
C ALA A 123 47.48 71.91 -64.00
N ASP A 124 47.14 73.06 -64.58
CA ASP A 124 47.48 73.42 -65.95
C ASP A 124 48.26 74.76 -66.00
N GLY A 125 48.31 75.39 -67.18
CA GLY A 125 49.05 76.64 -67.38
C GLY A 125 48.43 77.88 -66.71
N GLU A 126 47.18 77.81 -66.25
CA GLU A 126 46.42 78.94 -65.72
C GLU A 126 45.83 78.65 -64.32
N TYR A 127 45.49 77.39 -64.05
CA TYR A 127 44.83 76.94 -62.83
C TYR A 127 45.67 75.95 -62.00
N GLY A 128 45.64 76.15 -60.68
CA GLY A 128 46.30 75.27 -59.71
C GLY A 128 45.56 73.95 -59.53
N GLY A 129 46.29 72.89 -59.20
CA GLY A 129 45.70 71.58 -58.96
C GLY A 129 44.72 71.59 -57.78
N ALA A 130 43.65 70.80 -57.88
CA ALA A 130 42.56 70.76 -56.90
C ALA A 130 42.25 69.32 -56.50
N SER A 131 41.79 69.12 -55.26
CA SER A 131 41.41 67.79 -54.76
C SER A 131 40.08 67.85 -54.01
N ALA A 132 39.23 66.85 -54.23
CA ALA A 132 38.04 66.61 -53.43
C ALA A 132 38.03 65.17 -52.93
N SER A 133 37.40 64.92 -51.79
CA SER A 133 37.28 63.58 -51.23
C SER A 133 35.91 63.33 -50.64
N TYR A 134 35.50 62.06 -50.61
CA TYR A 134 34.34 61.61 -49.84
C TYR A 134 34.63 60.34 -49.06
N THR A 135 33.89 60.14 -47.98
CA THR A 135 33.92 58.90 -47.19
C THR A 135 32.98 57.87 -47.81
N LEU A 136 33.53 56.75 -48.26
CA LEU A 136 32.80 55.55 -48.63
C LEU A 136 32.70 54.62 -47.42
N THR A 137 31.48 54.38 -46.95
CA THR A 137 31.19 53.33 -45.96
C THR A 137 30.58 52.13 -46.68
N VAL A 138 31.21 50.97 -46.57
CA VAL A 138 30.70 49.70 -47.10
C VAL A 138 30.16 48.87 -45.94
N ASN A 139 28.85 48.62 -45.95
CA ASN A 139 28.17 47.73 -45.03
C ASN A 139 28.29 46.27 -45.50
N LYS A 140 28.28 45.33 -44.55
CA LYS A 140 28.18 43.88 -44.86
C LYS A 140 26.83 43.59 -45.54
N LYS A 141 26.80 42.69 -46.53
CA LYS A 141 25.56 42.29 -47.18
C LYS A 141 24.80 41.29 -46.33
N ARG A 142 23.49 41.46 -46.18
CA ARG A 142 22.66 40.51 -45.46
C ARG A 142 22.42 39.25 -46.30
N LEU A 143 22.63 38.08 -45.72
CA LEU A 143 22.21 36.78 -46.24
C LEU A 143 20.95 36.32 -45.51
N THR A 144 20.14 35.51 -46.19
CA THR A 144 19.03 34.77 -45.56
C THR A 144 19.50 33.34 -45.34
N ALA A 145 19.42 32.87 -44.09
CA ALA A 145 19.66 31.48 -43.72
C ALA A 145 18.34 30.72 -43.61
N ALA A 146 18.34 29.44 -43.98
CA ALA A 146 17.21 28.53 -43.80
C ALA A 146 17.70 27.16 -43.32
N LEU A 147 17.02 26.61 -42.33
CA LEU A 147 17.30 25.26 -41.82
C LEU A 147 16.68 24.22 -42.76
N GLU A 148 17.47 23.27 -43.24
CA GLU A 148 17.01 22.11 -43.97
C GLU A 148 17.16 20.83 -43.13
N VAL A 149 16.03 20.14 -43.00
CA VAL A 149 15.90 18.92 -42.20
C VAL A 149 15.45 17.80 -43.13
N SER A 150 16.33 16.84 -43.37
CA SER A 150 16.04 15.66 -44.19
C SER A 150 16.85 14.48 -43.68
N GLY A 151 16.24 13.29 -43.64
CA GLY A 151 16.89 12.06 -43.18
C GLY A 151 17.16 11.95 -41.68
N VAL A 152 16.75 12.92 -40.85
CA VAL A 152 16.81 12.82 -39.38
C VAL A 152 15.92 11.67 -38.93
N ALA A 153 16.49 10.70 -38.22
CA ALA A 153 15.75 9.56 -37.69
C ALA A 153 14.96 9.92 -36.43
N GLY A 154 13.84 9.25 -36.21
CA GLY A 154 13.21 9.22 -34.89
C GLY A 154 14.02 8.38 -33.92
N LYS A 155 13.90 8.67 -32.62
CA LYS A 155 14.55 7.93 -31.52
C LYS A 155 13.55 7.51 -30.46
N THR A 156 13.94 6.57 -29.59
CA THR A 156 13.21 6.32 -28.35
C THR A 156 13.67 7.31 -27.29
N TYR A 157 12.76 7.74 -26.43
CA TYR A 157 13.05 8.67 -25.34
C TYR A 157 14.22 8.20 -24.45
N ASP A 158 15.15 9.13 -24.21
CA ASP A 158 16.47 8.95 -23.59
C ASP A 158 16.78 10.07 -22.57
N GLY A 159 15.84 10.99 -22.33
CA GLY A 159 16.02 12.18 -21.50
C GLY A 159 16.72 13.36 -22.17
N THR A 160 17.09 13.29 -23.47
CA THR A 160 17.91 14.33 -24.14
C THR A 160 17.25 14.92 -25.38
N THR A 161 17.61 16.16 -25.71
CA THR A 161 17.26 16.82 -26.98
C THR A 161 18.21 16.46 -28.14
N ALA A 162 19.19 15.57 -27.93
CA ALA A 162 20.21 15.26 -28.93
C ALA A 162 19.63 14.54 -30.16
N ILE A 163 20.15 14.87 -31.34
CA ILE A 163 19.80 14.27 -32.63
C ILE A 163 20.82 13.17 -32.98
N GLU A 164 20.33 11.97 -33.26
CA GLU A 164 21.14 10.83 -33.69
C GLU A 164 21.11 10.66 -35.21
N GLY A 165 22.21 10.16 -35.78
CA GLY A 165 22.32 9.90 -37.22
C GLY A 165 22.55 11.17 -38.05
N ALA A 166 21.81 11.30 -39.15
CA ALA A 166 21.99 12.38 -40.13
C ALA A 166 21.71 13.76 -39.50
N GLN A 167 22.68 14.67 -39.60
CA GLN A 167 22.58 16.01 -39.03
C GLN A 167 21.87 16.97 -40.01
N PRO A 168 21.05 17.92 -39.52
CA PRO A 168 20.49 19.01 -40.32
C PRO A 168 21.57 19.88 -40.98
N VAL A 169 21.19 20.66 -41.99
CA VAL A 169 22.10 21.55 -42.73
C VAL A 169 21.50 22.95 -42.83
N ILE A 170 22.34 23.98 -42.70
CA ILE A 170 21.93 25.37 -42.92
C ILE A 170 22.26 25.75 -44.36
N THR A 171 21.25 26.20 -45.10
CA THR A 171 21.41 26.76 -46.44
C THR A 171 21.45 28.29 -46.37
N LEU A 172 22.25 28.91 -47.24
CA LEU A 172 22.42 30.37 -47.32
C LEU A 172 22.04 30.87 -48.71
N THR A 173 21.33 32.00 -48.75
CA THR A 173 20.93 32.66 -49.99
C THR A 173 21.21 34.17 -49.93
N GLY A 174 21.40 34.79 -51.10
CA GLY A 174 21.69 36.23 -51.23
C GLY A 174 23.16 36.57 -51.49
N GLN A 175 24.05 35.58 -51.63
CA GLN A 175 25.47 35.80 -51.96
C GLN A 175 25.67 36.58 -53.28
N VAL A 176 26.84 37.19 -53.42
CA VAL A 176 27.26 37.97 -54.59
C VAL A 176 28.07 37.07 -55.53
N GLY A 177 27.60 36.92 -56.78
CA GLY A 177 28.33 36.17 -57.80
C GLY A 177 28.59 34.71 -57.41
N SER A 178 29.87 34.33 -57.36
CA SER A 178 30.33 32.98 -57.01
C SER A 178 30.83 32.85 -55.57
N ASP A 179 30.54 33.81 -54.69
CA ASP A 179 30.89 33.72 -53.26
C ASP A 179 30.17 32.51 -52.62
N ALA A 180 30.90 31.72 -51.84
CA ALA A 180 30.40 30.49 -51.21
C ALA A 180 30.56 30.55 -49.67
N PRO A 181 29.77 31.38 -48.97
CA PRO A 181 29.78 31.42 -47.51
C PRO A 181 29.26 30.09 -46.92
N THR A 182 29.72 29.74 -45.73
CA THR A 182 29.23 28.58 -44.97
C THR A 182 28.73 29.01 -43.60
N ALA A 183 27.87 28.19 -42.97
CA ALA A 183 27.38 28.41 -41.62
C ALA A 183 27.46 27.13 -40.77
N SER A 184 27.50 27.29 -39.45
CA SER A 184 27.41 26.21 -38.47
C SER A 184 26.46 26.59 -37.33
N ALA A 185 25.87 25.59 -36.68
CA ALA A 185 25.07 25.74 -35.46
C ALA A 185 25.14 24.45 -34.64
N LEU A 186 24.61 24.47 -33.43
CA LEU A 186 24.27 23.27 -32.66
C LEU A 186 22.82 22.89 -32.97
N PHE A 187 22.58 21.62 -33.35
CA PHE A 187 21.25 21.12 -33.67
C PHE A 187 20.70 20.27 -32.54
N ALA A 188 19.44 20.49 -32.18
CA ALA A 188 18.72 19.73 -31.17
C ALA A 188 17.23 19.65 -31.51
N PHE A 189 16.53 18.65 -30.97
CA PHE A 189 15.07 18.71 -30.85
C PHE A 189 14.68 19.88 -29.94
N GLU A 190 13.54 20.52 -30.24
CA GLU A 190 13.00 21.66 -29.47
C GLU A 190 12.87 21.35 -27.97
N ASP A 191 12.44 20.13 -27.63
CA ASP A 191 12.33 19.64 -26.27
C ASP A 191 12.56 18.12 -26.20
N LYS A 192 12.87 17.60 -25.00
CA LYS A 192 13.18 16.17 -24.80
C LYS A 192 11.97 15.24 -24.91
N ASN A 193 10.74 15.75 -24.88
CA ASN A 193 9.56 14.94 -24.62
C ASN A 193 9.09 14.14 -25.84
N ALA A 194 8.48 12.99 -25.56
CA ALA A 194 7.93 12.10 -26.56
C ALA A 194 6.82 12.77 -27.37
N GLY A 195 6.87 12.62 -28.69
CA GLY A 195 5.95 13.24 -29.64
C GLY A 195 6.31 12.92 -31.08
N VAL A 196 5.32 13.09 -31.96
CA VAL A 196 5.51 13.01 -33.42
C VAL A 196 5.86 14.39 -33.99
N ASN A 197 6.49 14.41 -35.16
CA ASN A 197 6.86 15.62 -35.90
C ASN A 197 7.56 16.69 -35.04
N LYS A 198 8.59 16.27 -34.28
CA LYS A 198 9.29 17.16 -33.34
C LYS A 198 9.98 18.30 -34.08
N GLY A 199 9.82 19.52 -33.60
CA GLY A 199 10.59 20.67 -34.05
C GLY A 199 12.09 20.45 -33.83
N ILE A 200 12.91 20.95 -34.76
CA ILE A 200 14.37 20.98 -34.64
C ILE A 200 14.83 22.43 -34.62
N ILE A 201 15.66 22.76 -33.65
CA ILE A 201 16.26 24.09 -33.47
C ILE A 201 17.75 24.00 -33.79
N ALA A 202 18.22 24.98 -34.56
CA ALA A 202 19.62 25.29 -34.80
C ALA A 202 19.99 26.55 -34.02
N SER A 203 20.77 26.39 -32.95
CA SER A 203 21.17 27.49 -32.05
C SER A 203 22.62 27.91 -32.25
N GLY A 204 22.90 29.21 -32.10
CA GLY A 204 24.25 29.75 -32.24
C GLY A 204 24.72 29.79 -33.71
N VAL A 205 23.81 30.12 -34.63
CA VAL A 205 24.07 30.15 -36.07
C VAL A 205 25.15 31.19 -36.39
N ALA A 206 26.30 30.74 -36.88
CA ALA A 206 27.44 31.59 -37.19
C ALA A 206 27.94 31.39 -38.62
N LEU A 207 28.34 32.49 -39.28
CA LEU A 207 29.04 32.44 -40.59
C LEU A 207 30.50 32.07 -40.41
N ASN A 208 30.98 31.17 -41.26
CA ASN A 208 32.34 30.64 -41.24
C ASN A 208 33.05 30.83 -42.59
N GLY A 209 34.38 30.64 -42.56
CA GLY A 209 35.23 30.67 -43.74
C GLY A 209 35.51 32.07 -44.29
N VAL A 210 36.19 32.10 -45.45
CA VAL A 210 36.83 33.30 -46.03
C VAL A 210 35.86 34.42 -46.45
N TRP A 211 34.55 34.18 -46.40
CA TRP A 211 33.51 35.12 -46.81
C TRP A 211 32.79 35.80 -45.63
N ALA A 212 32.95 35.32 -44.38
CA ALA A 212 32.19 35.80 -43.22
C ALA A 212 32.36 37.30 -42.92
N ASP A 213 33.50 37.90 -43.28
CA ASP A 213 33.75 39.34 -43.13
C ASP A 213 32.99 40.23 -44.13
N LYS A 214 32.31 39.64 -45.11
CA LYS A 214 31.55 40.38 -46.13
C LYS A 214 30.04 40.37 -45.89
N TYR A 215 29.56 39.44 -45.06
CA TYR A 215 28.15 39.12 -44.90
C TYR A 215 27.67 39.15 -43.45
N THR A 216 26.38 39.39 -43.25
CA THR A 216 25.65 39.26 -41.97
C THR A 216 24.47 38.32 -42.12
N LEU A 217 24.02 37.74 -41.00
CA LEU A 217 22.79 36.96 -40.92
C LEU A 217 21.68 37.76 -40.24
N GLU A 218 20.45 37.29 -40.42
CA GLU A 218 19.27 37.68 -39.64
C GLU A 218 18.97 36.54 -38.65
N GLY A 219 19.00 36.85 -37.35
CA GLY A 219 18.85 35.86 -36.28
C GLY A 219 20.12 35.05 -35.97
N ASP A 220 20.15 34.46 -34.77
CA ASP A 220 21.14 33.51 -34.27
C ASP A 220 20.57 32.10 -34.04
N THR A 221 19.28 31.95 -34.29
CA THR A 221 18.46 30.76 -34.04
C THR A 221 17.55 30.52 -35.24
N LEU A 222 17.44 29.28 -35.69
CA LEU A 222 16.52 28.86 -36.75
C LEU A 222 15.76 27.60 -36.29
N ASP A 223 14.48 27.53 -36.59
CA ASP A 223 13.60 26.41 -36.31
C ASP A 223 13.02 25.81 -37.60
N LYS A 224 12.68 24.52 -37.56
CA LYS A 224 11.89 23.85 -38.60
C LYS A 224 11.20 22.62 -38.01
N ASP A 225 9.93 22.44 -38.34
CA ASP A 225 9.24 21.16 -38.13
C ASP A 225 9.99 20.04 -38.87
N SER A 226 10.13 18.89 -38.21
CA SER A 226 10.68 17.68 -38.82
C SER A 226 9.62 16.58 -38.90
N ALA A 227 9.90 15.53 -39.69
CA ALA A 227 9.13 14.29 -39.65
C ALA A 227 9.65 13.29 -38.58
N ALA A 228 10.69 13.66 -37.82
CA ALA A 228 11.26 12.79 -36.80
C ALA A 228 10.38 12.78 -35.54
N ALA A 229 10.34 11.64 -34.86
CA ALA A 229 9.55 11.44 -33.66
C ALA A 229 10.45 10.99 -32.50
N ILE A 230 10.12 11.43 -31.28
CA ILE A 230 10.63 10.82 -30.05
C ILE A 230 9.53 9.86 -29.57
N THR A 231 9.77 8.56 -29.67
CA THR A 231 8.81 7.54 -29.22
C THR A 231 8.93 7.35 -27.70
N ARG A 232 7.79 7.09 -27.05
CA ARG A 232 7.76 6.83 -25.60
C ARG A 232 8.60 5.60 -25.25
N ARG A 233 9.32 5.69 -24.13
CA ARG A 233 10.14 4.59 -23.61
C ARG A 233 9.28 3.61 -22.82
N MET A 234 9.35 2.32 -23.15
CA MET A 234 8.60 1.30 -22.43
C MET A 234 9.33 0.90 -21.13
N LEU A 235 8.65 1.09 -20.00
CA LEU A 235 9.04 0.56 -18.69
C LEU A 235 8.73 -0.93 -18.62
N SER A 236 9.67 -1.68 -18.05
CA SER A 236 9.51 -3.12 -17.80
C SER A 236 9.24 -3.35 -16.32
N VAL A 237 8.17 -4.07 -16.02
CA VAL A 237 7.83 -4.54 -14.67
C VAL A 237 8.20 -6.01 -14.56
N SER A 238 8.88 -6.38 -13.48
CA SER A 238 9.23 -7.76 -13.14
C SER A 238 8.96 -8.03 -11.66
N GLY A 239 8.90 -9.28 -11.26
CA GLY A 239 8.68 -9.66 -9.86
C GLY A 239 8.72 -11.17 -9.66
N PRO A 240 8.21 -11.68 -8.53
CA PRO A 240 8.37 -13.08 -8.13
C PRO A 240 7.69 -14.10 -9.06
N TRP A 241 6.79 -13.67 -9.96
CA TRP A 241 6.16 -14.53 -10.98
C TRP A 241 7.11 -14.99 -12.10
N GLY A 242 8.28 -14.36 -12.27
CA GLY A 242 9.22 -14.79 -13.30
C GLY A 242 8.75 -14.47 -14.72
N SER A 243 8.61 -15.48 -15.59
CA SER A 243 8.24 -15.31 -17.01
C SER A 243 6.73 -15.23 -17.26
N GLU A 244 5.91 -15.84 -16.40
CA GLU A 244 4.46 -15.97 -16.57
C GLU A 244 3.76 -16.03 -15.19
N PHE A 245 2.50 -15.63 -15.13
CA PHE A 245 1.72 -15.73 -13.88
C PHE A 245 1.05 -17.10 -13.75
N GLU A 246 1.19 -17.75 -12.59
CA GLU A 246 0.54 -19.03 -12.30
C GLU A 246 -0.33 -18.93 -11.03
N LYS A 247 -1.52 -19.52 -11.05
CA LYS A 247 -2.38 -19.72 -9.85
C LYS A 247 -3.21 -21.01 -9.97
N GLU A 248 -3.65 -21.57 -8.84
CA GLU A 248 -4.73 -22.56 -8.83
C GLU A 248 -6.08 -21.85 -9.02
N TYR A 249 -7.05 -22.54 -9.63
CA TYR A 249 -8.41 -22.04 -9.80
C TYR A 249 -9.11 -21.75 -8.46
N ASP A 250 -9.47 -20.48 -8.24
CA ASP A 250 -10.19 -19.98 -7.06
C ASP A 250 -11.56 -19.36 -7.41
N GLY A 251 -11.98 -19.42 -8.68
CA GLY A 251 -13.20 -18.79 -9.19
C GLY A 251 -13.04 -17.31 -9.56
N THR A 252 -11.83 -16.75 -9.52
CA THR A 252 -11.56 -15.34 -9.84
C THR A 252 -10.46 -15.18 -10.89
N SER A 253 -10.60 -14.15 -11.72
CA SER A 253 -9.53 -13.71 -12.63
C SER A 253 -8.47 -12.85 -11.93
N ASP A 254 -8.66 -12.49 -10.66
CA ASP A 254 -7.80 -11.53 -9.97
C ASP A 254 -6.40 -12.11 -9.64
N VAL A 255 -5.40 -11.22 -9.71
CA VAL A 255 -3.99 -11.48 -9.42
C VAL A 255 -3.47 -10.42 -8.46
N SER A 256 -3.03 -10.84 -7.27
CA SER A 256 -2.33 -9.96 -6.33
C SER A 256 -0.87 -9.79 -6.77
N ILE A 257 -0.41 -8.54 -6.92
CA ILE A 257 0.95 -8.23 -7.37
C ILE A 257 1.68 -7.49 -6.25
N GLN A 258 2.71 -8.12 -5.69
CA GLN A 258 3.59 -7.57 -4.66
C GLN A 258 5.06 -7.83 -5.00
N GLY A 259 5.97 -7.06 -4.40
CA GLY A 259 7.42 -7.23 -4.62
C GLY A 259 7.87 -6.99 -6.06
N TYR A 260 7.15 -6.16 -6.83
CA TYR A 260 7.52 -5.83 -8.19
C TYR A 260 8.68 -4.83 -8.23
N VAL A 261 9.47 -4.89 -9.30
CA VAL A 261 10.57 -3.98 -9.62
C VAL A 261 10.26 -3.31 -10.96
N VAL A 262 10.43 -1.99 -11.00
CA VAL A 262 10.28 -1.19 -12.22
C VAL A 262 11.66 -0.89 -12.77
N SER A 263 11.83 -1.07 -14.08
CA SER A 263 13.12 -0.89 -14.76
C SER A 263 12.97 -0.11 -16.07
N ALA A 264 14.11 0.34 -16.61
CA ALA A 264 14.23 1.18 -17.80
C ALA A 264 13.80 2.65 -17.66
N VAL A 265 13.56 3.16 -16.44
CA VAL A 265 13.50 4.61 -16.16
C VAL A 265 14.85 5.25 -16.49
N VAL A 266 14.86 6.41 -17.15
CA VAL A 266 16.10 7.17 -17.43
C VAL A 266 16.59 7.83 -16.13
N PRO A 267 17.89 7.74 -15.78
CA PRO A 267 18.40 8.32 -14.54
C PRO A 267 18.16 9.83 -14.44
N GLY A 268 17.50 10.26 -13.36
CA GLY A 268 17.21 11.67 -13.06
C GLY A 268 15.84 12.17 -13.50
N ASP A 269 15.05 11.36 -14.21
CA ASP A 269 13.65 11.70 -14.53
C ASP A 269 12.71 11.54 -13.31
N ASP A 270 11.70 12.41 -13.24
CA ASP A 270 10.60 12.32 -12.26
C ASP A 270 9.49 11.39 -12.79
N VAL A 271 9.63 10.09 -12.48
CA VAL A 271 8.65 9.05 -12.81
C VAL A 271 8.46 8.10 -11.63
N SER A 272 7.20 7.95 -11.21
CA SER A 272 6.74 6.92 -10.28
C SER A 272 5.69 6.04 -10.97
N LEU A 273 5.78 4.73 -10.76
CA LEU A 273 4.84 3.73 -11.27
C LEU A 273 4.32 2.92 -10.09
N SER A 274 3.00 2.93 -9.87
CA SER A 274 2.33 2.11 -8.87
C SER A 274 1.50 1.05 -9.56
N VAL A 275 1.79 -0.23 -9.30
CA VAL A 275 0.98 -1.37 -9.73
C VAL A 275 -0.01 -1.70 -8.62
N THR A 276 -1.31 -1.70 -8.94
CA THR A 276 -2.40 -1.87 -7.98
C THR A 276 -2.99 -3.29 -7.96
N GLY A 277 -2.62 -4.12 -8.95
CA GLY A 277 -3.04 -5.51 -9.09
C GLY A 277 -2.92 -5.97 -10.54
N GLY A 278 -3.47 -7.13 -10.86
CA GLY A 278 -3.65 -7.59 -12.24
C GLY A 278 -4.86 -8.52 -12.36
N SER A 279 -5.22 -8.84 -13.60
CA SER A 279 -6.31 -9.79 -13.89
C SER A 279 -5.97 -10.64 -15.09
N PHE A 280 -6.24 -11.95 -14.98
CA PHE A 280 -6.37 -12.85 -16.12
C PHE A 280 -7.52 -12.40 -17.05
N ASN A 281 -7.41 -12.74 -18.32
CA ASN A 281 -8.45 -12.52 -19.32
C ASN A 281 -9.71 -13.40 -19.15
N SER A 282 -9.61 -14.52 -18.43
CA SER A 282 -10.75 -15.33 -17.96
C SER A 282 -10.50 -15.84 -16.54
N PRO A 283 -11.53 -16.02 -15.68
CA PRO A 283 -11.39 -16.77 -14.44
C PRO A 283 -11.27 -18.29 -14.69
N ASN A 284 -11.62 -18.78 -15.89
CA ASN A 284 -11.65 -20.20 -16.21
C ASN A 284 -10.29 -20.73 -16.70
N VAL A 285 -9.94 -21.94 -16.27
CA VAL A 285 -8.70 -22.66 -16.59
C VAL A 285 -8.41 -22.75 -18.09
N ALA A 286 -9.42 -23.06 -18.90
CA ALA A 286 -9.23 -23.33 -20.34
C ALA A 286 -9.02 -22.06 -21.20
N GLU A 287 -9.21 -20.89 -20.62
CA GLU A 287 -9.31 -19.60 -21.31
C GLU A 287 -8.36 -18.53 -20.74
N ALA A 288 -7.65 -18.85 -19.66
CA ALA A 288 -6.75 -17.94 -18.95
C ALA A 288 -5.31 -18.07 -19.50
N ASP A 289 -4.94 -17.18 -20.43
CA ASP A 289 -3.62 -17.18 -21.10
C ASP A 289 -2.86 -15.83 -21.07
N ASP A 290 -3.52 -14.72 -20.72
CA ASP A 290 -2.90 -13.40 -20.53
C ASP A 290 -3.33 -12.75 -19.20
N VAL A 291 -2.37 -12.14 -18.50
CA VAL A 291 -2.58 -11.28 -17.34
C VAL A 291 -2.26 -9.84 -17.70
N THR A 292 -3.27 -8.98 -17.61
CA THR A 292 -3.13 -7.54 -17.72
C THR A 292 -2.98 -6.91 -16.33
N ILE A 293 -1.89 -6.18 -16.09
CA ILE A 293 -1.65 -5.45 -14.83
C ILE A 293 -2.37 -4.10 -14.81
N SER A 294 -2.95 -3.77 -13.67
CA SER A 294 -3.51 -2.45 -13.36
C SER A 294 -2.45 -1.57 -12.72
N TYR A 295 -2.28 -0.34 -13.24
CA TYR A 295 -1.23 0.57 -12.78
C TYR A 295 -1.63 2.04 -12.93
N SER A 296 -0.95 2.90 -12.18
CA SER A 296 -0.92 4.34 -12.38
C SER A 296 0.53 4.84 -12.50
N ILE A 297 0.77 5.78 -13.42
CA ILE A 297 2.07 6.42 -13.62
C ILE A 297 1.94 7.92 -13.34
N ALA A 298 2.90 8.48 -12.60
CA ALA A 298 2.90 9.87 -12.14
C ALA A 298 4.32 10.46 -12.12
N GLY A 299 4.43 11.77 -11.93
CA GLY A 299 5.67 12.54 -12.07
C GLY A 299 5.69 13.34 -13.38
N GLN A 300 6.54 14.38 -13.45
CA GLN A 300 6.59 15.31 -14.58
C GLN A 300 7.03 14.66 -15.89
N ASP A 301 7.88 13.64 -15.84
CA ASP A 301 8.40 12.95 -17.03
C ASP A 301 7.52 11.77 -17.46
N ALA A 302 6.51 11.39 -16.68
CA ALA A 302 5.61 10.26 -16.98
C ALA A 302 5.00 10.25 -18.40
N PRO A 303 4.62 11.39 -19.03
CA PRO A 303 4.13 11.42 -20.41
C PRO A 303 5.12 10.90 -21.47
N ASN A 304 6.39 10.74 -21.12
CA ASN A 304 7.46 10.23 -21.98
C ASN A 304 7.57 8.69 -21.98
N TYR A 305 6.75 8.01 -21.18
CA TYR A 305 6.84 6.57 -20.95
C TYR A 305 5.55 5.82 -21.31
N THR A 306 5.71 4.53 -21.63
CA THR A 306 4.64 3.52 -21.61
C THR A 306 5.04 2.43 -20.62
N VAL A 307 4.11 1.55 -20.25
CA VAL A 307 4.37 0.43 -19.34
C VAL A 307 4.03 -0.87 -20.07
N LYS A 308 4.91 -1.89 -19.99
CA LYS A 308 4.54 -3.23 -20.43
C LYS A 308 3.44 -3.75 -19.49
N SER A 309 2.21 -3.81 -19.99
CA SER A 309 1.03 -4.08 -19.16
C SER A 309 0.45 -5.49 -19.28
N SER A 310 0.83 -6.29 -20.29
CA SER A 310 0.36 -7.68 -20.46
C SER A 310 1.52 -8.67 -20.36
N TYR A 311 1.23 -9.84 -19.79
CA TYR A 311 2.16 -10.93 -19.47
C TYR A 311 1.44 -12.26 -19.71
N ALA A 312 2.16 -13.28 -20.15
CA ALA A 312 1.60 -14.63 -20.21
C ALA A 312 1.20 -15.12 -18.80
N GLY A 313 0.25 -16.04 -18.72
CA GLY A 313 -0.04 -16.77 -17.51
C GLY A 313 -0.86 -18.03 -17.75
N SER A 314 -1.10 -18.79 -16.70
CA SER A 314 -2.04 -19.92 -16.69
C SER A 314 -2.74 -20.07 -15.34
N ILE A 315 -3.93 -20.67 -15.36
CA ILE A 315 -4.65 -21.12 -14.16
C ILE A 315 -4.71 -22.64 -14.19
N THR A 316 -4.30 -23.32 -13.12
CA THR A 316 -4.38 -24.79 -13.01
C THR A 316 -5.72 -25.24 -12.40
N PRO A 317 -6.29 -26.39 -12.83
CA PRO A 317 -7.54 -26.89 -12.27
C PRO A 317 -7.42 -27.18 -10.78
N LYS A 318 -8.47 -26.85 -10.02
CA LYS A 318 -8.53 -27.17 -8.59
C LYS A 318 -8.86 -28.64 -8.37
N LEU A 319 -8.08 -29.30 -7.50
CA LEU A 319 -8.15 -30.75 -7.35
C LEU A 319 -9.27 -31.23 -6.40
N ILE A 320 -10.10 -32.14 -6.89
CA ILE A 320 -11.08 -32.91 -6.11
C ILE A 320 -10.36 -34.10 -5.50
N THR A 321 -10.15 -34.07 -4.18
CA THR A 321 -9.41 -35.09 -3.42
C THR A 321 -10.30 -36.15 -2.77
N ASN A 322 -11.59 -35.87 -2.59
CA ASN A 322 -12.57 -36.78 -1.99
C ASN A 322 -13.83 -36.86 -2.87
N ALA A 323 -14.34 -38.06 -3.13
CA ALA A 323 -15.62 -38.28 -3.80
C ALA A 323 -16.51 -39.25 -3.00
N GLY A 324 -17.73 -38.83 -2.70
CA GLY A 324 -18.74 -39.62 -1.99
C GLY A 324 -19.95 -39.85 -2.87
N VAL A 325 -20.44 -41.08 -2.89
CA VAL A 325 -21.58 -41.49 -3.71
C VAL A 325 -22.54 -42.35 -2.88
N THR A 326 -23.84 -42.13 -3.09
CA THR A 326 -24.90 -42.99 -2.55
C THR A 326 -25.59 -43.74 -3.69
N VAL A 327 -25.75 -45.05 -3.53
CA VAL A 327 -26.46 -45.96 -4.45
C VAL A 327 -27.46 -46.81 -3.66
N THR A 328 -28.57 -47.19 -4.26
CA THR A 328 -29.49 -48.14 -3.64
C THR A 328 -28.78 -49.48 -3.42
N PRO A 329 -28.66 -50.00 -2.18
CA PRO A 329 -28.02 -51.29 -1.93
C PRO A 329 -28.76 -52.45 -2.63
N PRO A 330 -28.05 -53.55 -2.96
CA PRO A 330 -28.70 -54.75 -3.49
C PRO A 330 -29.58 -55.41 -2.43
N ALA A 331 -30.82 -55.72 -2.78
CA ALA A 331 -31.79 -56.39 -1.91
C ALA A 331 -32.54 -57.46 -2.70
N THR A 332 -32.77 -58.64 -2.09
CA THR A 332 -33.38 -59.80 -2.75
C THR A 332 -34.67 -59.45 -3.49
N GLY A 333 -34.70 -59.72 -4.80
CA GLY A 333 -35.86 -59.45 -5.66
C GLY A 333 -35.98 -58.02 -6.20
N ALA A 334 -35.15 -57.08 -5.76
CA ALA A 334 -35.12 -55.71 -6.31
C ALA A 334 -34.33 -55.65 -7.63
N THR A 335 -34.71 -54.74 -8.54
CA THR A 335 -34.02 -54.49 -9.80
C THR A 335 -32.79 -53.58 -9.60
N PRO A 336 -31.61 -53.86 -10.19
CA PRO A 336 -30.46 -52.98 -10.07
C PRO A 336 -30.70 -51.57 -10.64
N SER A 337 -30.32 -50.54 -9.88
CA SER A 337 -30.45 -49.14 -10.28
C SER A 337 -29.12 -48.59 -10.82
N ALA A 338 -29.15 -47.90 -11.97
CA ALA A 338 -28.00 -47.13 -12.46
C ALA A 338 -27.90 -45.73 -11.81
N VAL A 339 -28.92 -45.31 -11.06
CA VAL A 339 -28.96 -44.02 -10.38
C VAL A 339 -28.02 -44.04 -9.18
N ALA A 340 -27.04 -43.15 -9.22
CA ALA A 340 -26.15 -42.83 -8.12
C ALA A 340 -26.38 -41.35 -7.76
N SER A 341 -26.60 -41.04 -6.48
CA SER A 341 -26.66 -39.67 -5.99
C SER A 341 -25.32 -39.25 -5.40
N VAL A 342 -25.02 -37.96 -5.54
CA VAL A 342 -23.85 -37.30 -4.97
C VAL A 342 -24.32 -36.28 -3.91
N PRO A 343 -23.47 -35.84 -2.98
CA PRO A 343 -23.78 -34.75 -2.07
C PRO A 343 -24.25 -33.48 -2.80
N GLU A 344 -25.12 -32.71 -2.16
CA GLU A 344 -25.55 -31.41 -2.69
C GLU A 344 -24.33 -30.49 -2.88
N GLY A 345 -24.23 -29.84 -4.04
CA GLY A 345 -23.08 -29.01 -4.41
C GLY A 345 -21.84 -29.79 -4.90
N ALA A 346 -21.91 -31.12 -5.08
CA ALA A 346 -20.80 -31.89 -5.65
C ALA A 346 -20.45 -31.45 -7.08
N LEU A 347 -19.15 -31.32 -7.35
CA LEU A 347 -18.58 -30.86 -8.63
C LEU A 347 -18.43 -31.99 -9.66
N TYR A 348 -19.16 -33.09 -9.48
CA TYR A 348 -19.13 -34.27 -10.32
C TYR A 348 -20.49 -34.96 -10.37
N THR A 349 -20.76 -35.65 -11.47
CA THR A 349 -21.87 -36.59 -11.61
C THR A 349 -21.39 -38.02 -11.40
N ALA A 350 -22.32 -38.92 -11.06
CA ALA A 350 -22.04 -40.33 -10.81
C ALA A 350 -23.06 -41.22 -11.55
N VAL A 351 -22.60 -42.34 -12.11
CA VAL A 351 -23.46 -43.38 -12.70
C VAL A 351 -22.99 -44.75 -12.23
N ALA A 352 -23.89 -45.56 -11.67
CA ALA A 352 -23.58 -46.89 -11.15
C ALA A 352 -23.80 -47.99 -12.20
N ALA A 353 -22.88 -48.96 -12.23
CA ALA A 353 -23.02 -50.22 -12.95
C ALA A 353 -22.76 -51.40 -11.99
N TRP A 354 -23.49 -52.50 -12.17
CA TRP A 354 -23.47 -53.65 -11.25
C TRP A 354 -22.79 -54.88 -11.86
N SER A 355 -22.04 -55.61 -11.03
CA SER A 355 -21.41 -56.88 -11.38
C SER A 355 -21.63 -57.92 -10.27
N PRO A 356 -22.09 -59.14 -10.56
CA PRO A 356 -22.55 -59.61 -11.87
C PRO A 356 -23.81 -58.88 -12.34
N GLN A 357 -24.00 -58.77 -13.65
CA GLN A 357 -25.22 -58.22 -14.24
C GLN A 357 -26.43 -59.11 -13.92
N ALA A 358 -27.53 -58.52 -13.47
CA ALA A 358 -28.74 -59.24 -13.09
C ALA A 358 -30.00 -58.43 -13.42
N GLY A 359 -31.12 -59.11 -13.70
CA GLY A 359 -32.42 -58.46 -13.86
C GLY A 359 -33.07 -58.09 -12.51
N VAL A 360 -32.87 -58.93 -11.50
CA VAL A 360 -33.15 -58.69 -10.09
C VAL A 360 -32.02 -59.28 -9.25
N PHE A 361 -31.72 -58.70 -8.09
CA PHE A 361 -30.72 -59.25 -7.18
C PHE A 361 -31.19 -60.58 -6.59
N ALA A 362 -30.35 -61.60 -6.66
CA ALA A 362 -30.62 -62.93 -6.11
C ALA A 362 -30.29 -63.00 -4.61
N VAL A 363 -30.86 -63.99 -3.92
CA VAL A 363 -30.49 -64.36 -2.54
C VAL A 363 -29.08 -64.97 -2.50
N ASP A 364 -28.33 -64.77 -1.42
CA ASP A 364 -26.97 -65.32 -1.20
C ASP A 364 -25.89 -64.91 -2.25
N VAL A 365 -26.12 -63.84 -3.02
CA VAL A 365 -25.17 -63.31 -4.03
C VAL A 365 -24.62 -61.95 -3.60
N ALA A 366 -23.29 -61.80 -3.65
CA ALA A 366 -22.61 -60.53 -3.46
C ALA A 366 -22.52 -59.76 -4.80
N TYR A 367 -22.71 -58.44 -4.77
CA TYR A 367 -22.69 -57.59 -5.94
C TYR A 367 -21.74 -56.40 -5.75
N MET A 368 -20.94 -56.11 -6.78
CA MET A 368 -20.08 -54.94 -6.84
C MET A 368 -20.76 -53.82 -7.62
N ALA A 369 -20.76 -52.61 -7.05
CA ALA A 369 -21.07 -51.37 -7.75
C ALA A 369 -19.76 -50.74 -8.24
N SER A 370 -19.64 -50.58 -9.56
CA SER A 370 -18.63 -49.74 -10.20
C SER A 370 -19.30 -48.43 -10.62
N VAL A 371 -18.85 -47.32 -10.04
CA VAL A 371 -19.42 -45.99 -10.25
C VAL A 371 -18.46 -45.17 -11.09
N SER A 372 -18.89 -44.74 -12.27
CA SER A 372 -18.15 -43.78 -13.09
C SER A 372 -18.47 -42.35 -12.64
N LEU A 373 -17.42 -41.56 -12.39
CA LEU A 373 -17.47 -40.15 -12.03
C LEU A 373 -17.01 -39.27 -13.20
N THR A 374 -17.68 -38.15 -13.41
CA THR A 374 -17.31 -37.14 -14.41
C THR A 374 -17.47 -35.75 -13.80
N VAL A 375 -16.44 -34.90 -13.89
CA VAL A 375 -16.53 -33.51 -13.40
C VAL A 375 -17.60 -32.73 -14.16
N VAL A 376 -18.32 -31.83 -13.48
CA VAL A 376 -19.37 -30.99 -14.12
C VAL A 376 -18.82 -29.68 -14.66
N ASP A 377 -17.63 -29.28 -14.22
CA ASP A 377 -16.94 -28.05 -14.57
C ASP A 377 -15.46 -28.39 -14.85
N SER A 378 -14.96 -27.98 -16.02
CA SER A 378 -13.57 -28.18 -16.47
C SER A 378 -12.54 -27.40 -15.66
N ASN A 379 -12.96 -26.46 -14.81
CA ASN A 379 -12.10 -25.77 -13.86
C ASN A 379 -11.64 -26.66 -12.69
N TYR A 380 -12.20 -27.87 -12.58
CA TYR A 380 -11.83 -28.86 -11.57
C TYR A 380 -11.35 -30.17 -12.21
N ALA A 381 -10.49 -30.89 -11.49
CA ALA A 381 -10.02 -32.20 -11.90
C ALA A 381 -9.91 -33.15 -10.70
N PHE A 382 -10.06 -34.45 -10.89
CA PHE A 382 -9.80 -35.44 -9.84
C PHE A 382 -8.30 -35.57 -9.56
N ALA A 383 -7.92 -35.54 -8.28
CA ALA A 383 -6.55 -35.80 -7.85
C ALA A 383 -6.15 -37.27 -8.11
N GLU A 384 -4.87 -37.55 -8.39
CA GLU A 384 -4.38 -38.93 -8.52
C GLU A 384 -4.55 -39.75 -7.23
N ALA A 385 -4.56 -39.08 -6.07
CA ALA A 385 -4.80 -39.66 -4.75
C ALA A 385 -6.27 -39.50 -4.26
N LEU A 386 -7.23 -39.64 -5.18
CA LEU A 386 -8.67 -39.54 -4.88
C LEU A 386 -9.12 -40.58 -3.83
N GLN A 387 -9.73 -40.12 -2.74
CA GLN A 387 -10.38 -40.99 -1.77
C GLN A 387 -11.86 -41.15 -2.11
N GLY A 388 -12.29 -42.39 -2.34
CA GLY A 388 -13.66 -42.73 -2.71
C GLY A 388 -14.48 -43.29 -1.55
N THR A 389 -15.77 -42.95 -1.49
CA THR A 389 -16.74 -43.69 -0.67
C THR A 389 -18.02 -44.01 -1.44
N VAL A 390 -18.58 -45.19 -1.18
CA VAL A 390 -19.89 -45.62 -1.66
C VAL A 390 -20.73 -46.04 -0.46
N ASN A 391 -21.87 -45.38 -0.25
CA ASN A 391 -22.74 -45.54 0.94
C ASN A 391 -21.99 -45.41 2.27
N GLY A 392 -20.98 -44.52 2.33
CA GLY A 392 -20.12 -44.31 3.50
C GLY A 392 -19.03 -45.36 3.72
N GLY A 393 -19.03 -46.47 2.98
CA GLY A 393 -17.93 -47.43 2.95
C GLY A 393 -16.77 -46.93 2.07
N SER A 394 -15.53 -47.23 2.46
CA SER A 394 -14.35 -46.93 1.63
C SER A 394 -14.40 -47.70 0.31
N ALA A 395 -14.20 -47.01 -0.80
CA ALA A 395 -14.25 -47.55 -2.16
C ALA A 395 -12.92 -47.36 -2.88
N GLU A 396 -12.51 -48.36 -3.66
CA GLU A 396 -11.26 -48.28 -4.43
C GLU A 396 -11.43 -47.30 -5.60
N ALA A 397 -10.54 -46.31 -5.69
CA ALA A 397 -10.51 -45.34 -6.79
C ALA A 397 -9.53 -45.79 -7.90
N GLY A 398 -9.92 -45.62 -9.16
CA GLY A 398 -9.11 -45.97 -10.32
C GLY A 398 -9.55 -45.26 -11.60
N GLY A 399 -8.81 -45.48 -12.70
CA GLY A 399 -9.16 -44.92 -14.02
C GLY A 399 -9.15 -43.38 -14.08
N ILE A 400 -8.33 -42.73 -13.26
CA ILE A 400 -8.31 -41.27 -13.10
C ILE A 400 -7.66 -40.62 -14.35
N THR A 401 -8.35 -39.63 -14.92
CA THR A 401 -7.95 -38.93 -16.16
C THR A 401 -8.08 -37.40 -16.04
N GLY A 402 -8.13 -36.89 -14.81
CA GLY A 402 -8.45 -35.50 -14.51
C GLY A 402 -9.95 -35.21 -14.64
N GLY A 403 -10.51 -35.33 -15.84
CA GLY A 403 -11.94 -35.08 -16.10
C GLY A 403 -12.89 -36.20 -15.62
N GLY A 404 -12.36 -37.39 -15.35
CA GLY A 404 -13.15 -38.54 -14.87
C GLY A 404 -12.34 -39.48 -13.99
N ALA A 405 -13.07 -40.26 -13.19
CA ALA A 405 -12.55 -41.28 -12.27
C ALA A 405 -13.57 -42.42 -12.12
N GLN A 406 -13.18 -43.55 -11.52
CA GLN A 406 -14.07 -44.65 -11.19
C GLN A 406 -13.89 -45.06 -9.73
N LEU A 407 -15.00 -45.30 -9.02
CA LEU A 407 -15.02 -45.92 -7.69
C LEU A 407 -15.58 -47.34 -7.79
N SER A 408 -15.03 -48.30 -7.04
CA SER A 408 -15.56 -49.67 -6.94
C SER A 408 -15.78 -50.09 -5.49
N TYR A 409 -16.96 -50.66 -5.22
CA TYR A 409 -17.36 -51.12 -3.88
C TYR A 409 -18.17 -52.41 -3.95
N THR A 410 -17.87 -53.40 -3.10
CA THR A 410 -18.56 -54.69 -3.08
C THR A 410 -19.47 -54.81 -1.86
N PHE A 411 -20.76 -55.08 -2.10
CA PHE A 411 -21.75 -55.28 -1.06
C PHE A 411 -21.73 -56.72 -0.52
N PRO A 412 -22.15 -56.94 0.74
CA PRO A 412 -22.45 -58.27 1.27
C PRO A 412 -23.53 -59.02 0.47
N LYS A 413 -23.71 -60.30 0.82
CA LYS A 413 -24.82 -61.14 0.36
C LYS A 413 -26.15 -60.74 1.04
N THR A 414 -27.27 -61.31 0.55
CA THR A 414 -28.67 -60.91 0.85
C THR A 414 -29.53 -62.02 1.52
N GLY A 415 -30.54 -61.68 2.35
CA GLY A 415 -31.29 -62.59 3.27
C GLY A 415 -32.78 -62.24 3.61
N VAL A 416 -33.31 -62.65 4.79
CA VAL A 416 -34.76 -62.67 5.19
C VAL A 416 -35.15 -61.70 6.35
N PRO A 417 -36.20 -60.85 6.26
CA PRO A 417 -36.48 -59.74 7.20
C PRO A 417 -36.89 -60.08 8.66
N LEU A 418 -36.30 -59.35 9.63
CA LEU A 418 -36.71 -59.28 11.06
C LEU A 418 -37.25 -57.89 11.48
N HIS A 419 -37.96 -57.82 12.61
CA HIS A 419 -38.54 -56.61 13.22
C HIS A 419 -38.16 -56.43 14.71
N MET A 420 -38.09 -55.19 15.20
CA MET A 420 -37.79 -54.87 16.60
C MET A 420 -38.53 -53.60 17.05
N ALA A 421 -39.07 -53.63 18.28
CA ALA A 421 -39.85 -52.56 18.90
C ALA A 421 -39.45 -52.33 20.37
N VAL A 422 -39.60 -51.10 20.86
CA VAL A 422 -39.31 -50.69 22.25
C VAL A 422 -40.60 -50.23 22.91
N THR A 423 -40.83 -50.65 24.15
CA THR A 423 -42.01 -50.29 24.96
C THR A 423 -41.61 -49.96 26.39
N ASP A 424 -42.05 -48.80 26.88
CA ASP A 424 -41.89 -48.40 28.27
C ASP A 424 -42.86 -49.20 29.17
N SER A 425 -42.43 -49.50 30.41
CA SER A 425 -43.09 -50.46 31.30
C SER A 425 -43.89 -49.87 32.46
N ASP A 426 -43.84 -48.55 32.73
CA ASP A 426 -44.72 -47.91 33.73
C ASP A 426 -45.02 -46.41 33.46
N PRO A 427 -46.20 -46.06 32.92
CA PRO A 427 -46.62 -44.66 32.75
C PRO A 427 -47.13 -43.95 34.03
N ALA A 428 -47.19 -44.61 35.20
CA ALA A 428 -48.15 -44.26 36.24
C ALA A 428 -47.62 -43.50 37.48
N THR A 429 -46.30 -43.35 37.72
CA THR A 429 -45.80 -42.62 38.90
C THR A 429 -44.59 -41.70 38.64
N PRO A 430 -44.70 -40.37 38.87
CA PRO A 430 -43.54 -39.48 38.93
C PRO A 430 -42.75 -39.72 40.23
N ILE A 431 -41.49 -40.16 40.10
CA ILE A 431 -40.63 -40.49 41.25
C ILE A 431 -40.08 -39.20 41.89
N ASN A 432 -40.68 -38.79 43.02
CA ASN A 432 -40.30 -37.58 43.77
C ASN A 432 -38.94 -37.78 44.51
N PRO A 433 -37.94 -36.87 44.35
CA PRO A 433 -36.60 -37.03 44.92
C PRO A 433 -36.39 -36.27 46.25
N LEU A 434 -36.73 -36.92 47.37
CA LEU A 434 -36.18 -36.59 48.69
C LEU A 434 -35.76 -37.89 49.39
N GLN A 435 -34.57 -37.87 50.01
CA GLN A 435 -33.79 -38.99 50.59
C GLN A 435 -32.81 -39.65 49.60
N GLY A 436 -31.52 -39.68 49.99
CA GLY A 436 -30.43 -40.19 49.16
C GLY A 436 -30.37 -41.73 49.16
N GLY A 437 -30.32 -42.30 47.97
CA GLY A 437 -30.15 -43.74 47.71
C GLY A 437 -30.30 -44.02 46.22
N ASN A 438 -29.52 -44.95 45.67
CA ASN A 438 -29.59 -45.31 44.25
C ASN A 438 -31.02 -45.76 43.87
N ARG A 439 -31.58 -45.18 42.81
CA ARG A 439 -32.81 -45.64 42.15
C ARG A 439 -32.48 -46.09 40.73
N GLN A 440 -32.96 -47.27 40.36
CA GLN A 440 -32.88 -47.80 39.00
C GLN A 440 -34.17 -47.49 38.23
N THR A 441 -34.10 -47.41 36.90
CA THR A 441 -35.25 -47.33 35.98
C THR A 441 -35.16 -48.45 34.95
N SER A 442 -36.27 -48.81 34.28
CA SER A 442 -36.28 -49.95 33.34
C SER A 442 -37.29 -49.83 32.20
N PHE A 443 -36.95 -50.39 31.03
CA PHE A 443 -37.80 -50.45 29.83
C PHE A 443 -37.70 -51.84 29.15
N GLN A 444 -38.58 -52.12 28.17
CA GLN A 444 -38.61 -53.39 27.43
C GLN A 444 -38.36 -53.23 25.92
N VAL A 445 -37.79 -54.28 25.33
CA VAL A 445 -37.52 -54.41 23.89
C VAL A 445 -38.03 -55.76 23.40
N ARG A 446 -38.77 -55.80 22.29
CA ARG A 446 -39.24 -57.04 21.63
C ARG A 446 -38.62 -57.17 20.24
N VAL A 447 -38.17 -58.37 19.90
CA VAL A 447 -37.71 -58.75 18.55
C VAL A 447 -38.59 -59.86 18.01
N SER A 448 -39.05 -59.72 16.77
CA SER A 448 -40.03 -60.60 16.13
C SER A 448 -39.74 -60.85 14.65
N GLY A 449 -40.37 -61.88 14.08
CA GLY A 449 -40.19 -62.29 12.67
C GLY A 449 -39.49 -63.64 12.47
N PHE A 450 -39.11 -64.33 13.54
CA PHE A 450 -38.51 -65.67 13.48
C PHE A 450 -39.54 -66.73 13.11
N GLU A 451 -39.17 -67.64 12.19
CA GLU A 451 -40.03 -68.76 11.78
C GLU A 451 -40.23 -69.76 12.94
N ASN A 452 -39.25 -69.87 13.84
CA ASN A 452 -39.32 -70.72 15.03
C ASN A 452 -38.56 -70.11 16.23
N ALA A 453 -38.89 -70.56 17.44
CA ALA A 453 -38.31 -70.04 18.68
C ALA A 453 -36.83 -70.38 18.91
N ALA A 454 -36.26 -71.39 18.25
CA ALA A 454 -34.85 -71.73 18.38
C ALA A 454 -33.97 -70.72 17.62
N ASP A 455 -34.42 -70.23 16.46
CA ASP A 455 -33.73 -69.16 15.72
C ASP A 455 -33.65 -67.86 16.57
N ALA A 456 -34.67 -67.59 17.38
CA ALA A 456 -34.66 -66.45 18.30
C ALA A 456 -33.73 -66.63 19.51
N GLU A 457 -33.32 -67.86 19.86
CA GLU A 457 -32.61 -68.15 21.11
C GLU A 457 -31.19 -67.55 21.14
N ASP A 458 -30.49 -67.50 20.01
CA ASP A 458 -29.14 -66.91 19.88
C ASP A 458 -29.13 -65.36 19.77
N VAL A 459 -30.30 -64.75 19.56
CA VAL A 459 -30.43 -63.30 19.36
C VAL A 459 -30.25 -62.53 20.67
N GLY A 460 -29.41 -61.50 20.65
CA GLY A 460 -29.18 -60.58 21.76
C GLY A 460 -29.62 -59.15 21.44
N ILE A 461 -29.53 -58.28 22.45
CA ILE A 461 -29.44 -56.83 22.24
C ILE A 461 -28.20 -56.31 22.94
N GLU A 462 -27.59 -55.30 22.35
CA GLU A 462 -26.62 -54.43 23.00
C GLU A 462 -27.30 -53.10 23.31
N VAL A 463 -27.08 -52.57 24.51
CA VAL A 463 -27.67 -51.29 24.94
C VAL A 463 -26.54 -50.36 25.32
N ASN A 464 -26.31 -49.36 24.46
CA ASN A 464 -25.25 -48.39 24.59
C ASN A 464 -25.85 -47.00 24.91
N GLY A 465 -25.29 -46.36 25.94
CA GLY A 465 -25.66 -45.02 26.37
C GLY A 465 -24.54 -44.44 27.21
N ASN A 466 -24.26 -43.16 27.08
CA ASN A 466 -22.98 -42.58 27.49
C ASN A 466 -22.82 -42.49 29.01
N ASN A 467 -23.92 -42.40 29.75
CA ASN A 467 -23.94 -42.03 31.16
C ASN A 467 -24.48 -43.11 32.12
N PHE A 468 -24.78 -44.32 31.63
CA PHE A 468 -25.46 -45.36 32.41
C PHE A 468 -24.80 -46.73 32.28
N THR A 469 -24.88 -47.53 33.35
CA THR A 469 -24.58 -48.96 33.31
C THR A 469 -25.89 -49.74 33.17
N PHE A 470 -26.04 -50.47 32.07
CA PHE A 470 -27.23 -51.24 31.75
C PHE A 470 -27.10 -52.71 32.16
N GLY A 471 -28.12 -53.24 32.84
CA GLY A 471 -28.31 -54.66 33.09
C GLY A 471 -29.44 -55.20 32.21
N VAL A 472 -29.14 -56.13 31.32
CA VAL A 472 -30.11 -56.76 30.40
C VAL A 472 -30.48 -58.15 30.89
N THR A 473 -31.77 -58.46 30.87
CA THR A 473 -32.32 -59.81 31.06
C THR A 473 -33.32 -60.11 29.94
N SER A 474 -33.59 -61.38 29.63
CA SER A 474 -34.49 -61.75 28.53
C SER A 474 -35.39 -62.93 28.87
N VAL A 475 -36.57 -62.98 28.23
CA VAL A 475 -37.52 -64.07 28.24
C VAL A 475 -38.05 -64.33 26.83
N MET A 476 -38.45 -65.57 26.54
CA MET A 476 -39.14 -65.93 25.30
C MET A 476 -40.65 -65.71 25.44
N ASP A 477 -41.29 -65.21 24.38
CA ASP A 477 -42.74 -65.07 24.27
C ASP A 477 -43.23 -65.56 22.90
N GLY A 478 -43.51 -66.87 22.82
CA GLY A 478 -43.76 -67.55 21.55
C GLY A 478 -42.47 -67.70 20.74
N ASN A 479 -42.51 -67.29 19.47
CA ASN A 479 -41.30 -67.18 18.62
C ASN A 479 -40.55 -65.85 18.82
N ASP A 480 -41.11 -64.89 19.56
CA ASP A 480 -40.47 -63.60 19.82
C ASP A 480 -39.55 -63.68 21.04
N LYS A 481 -38.55 -62.81 21.07
CA LYS A 481 -37.67 -62.61 22.24
C LYS A 481 -37.88 -61.22 22.84
N VAL A 482 -38.09 -61.18 24.15
CA VAL A 482 -38.37 -59.94 24.91
C VAL A 482 -37.27 -59.72 25.94
N PHE A 483 -36.66 -58.54 25.89
CA PHE A 483 -35.60 -58.10 26.79
C PHE A 483 -36.16 -57.07 27.77
N THR A 484 -35.80 -57.19 29.05
CA THR A 484 -35.99 -56.15 30.06
C THR A 484 -34.63 -55.53 30.39
N VAL A 485 -34.53 -54.23 30.16
CA VAL A 485 -33.32 -53.44 30.33
C VAL A 485 -33.48 -52.59 31.60
N SER A 486 -32.53 -52.70 32.52
CA SER A 486 -32.45 -51.90 33.73
C SER A 486 -31.28 -50.93 33.64
N ALA A 487 -31.49 -49.65 33.93
CA ALA A 487 -30.47 -48.62 33.94
C ALA A 487 -30.06 -48.29 35.39
N SER A 488 -28.75 -48.12 35.60
CA SER A 488 -28.18 -47.76 36.90
C SER A 488 -27.03 -46.77 36.74
N VAL A 489 -26.88 -45.87 37.71
CA VAL A 489 -25.80 -44.89 37.75
C VAL A 489 -24.65 -45.45 38.59
N THR A 490 -23.54 -45.78 37.92
CA THR A 490 -22.31 -46.21 38.59
C THR A 490 -21.43 -45.00 38.90
N ALA A 491 -21.59 -44.47 40.13
CA ALA A 491 -20.70 -43.49 40.77
C ALA A 491 -20.18 -42.34 39.89
N ILE A 492 -21.01 -41.31 39.67
CA ILE A 492 -20.64 -40.13 38.88
C ILE A 492 -20.26 -38.94 39.78
N ASN A 493 -19.06 -38.37 39.57
CA ASN A 493 -18.55 -37.18 40.27
C ASN A 493 -19.00 -35.85 39.60
N THR A 494 -20.22 -35.78 39.06
CA THR A 494 -20.78 -34.59 38.37
C THR A 494 -22.29 -34.51 38.56
N PRO A 495 -22.92 -33.33 38.36
CA PRO A 495 -24.35 -33.26 38.25
C PRO A 495 -24.86 -33.82 36.93
N VAL A 496 -25.57 -34.95 36.99
CA VAL A 496 -26.45 -35.38 35.91
C VAL A 496 -27.85 -34.88 36.23
N THR A 497 -28.26 -33.80 35.57
CA THR A 497 -29.69 -33.45 35.43
C THR A 497 -30.02 -33.47 33.95
N GLY A 498 -30.50 -34.61 33.46
CA GLY A 498 -30.76 -34.78 32.03
C GLY A 498 -31.46 -36.09 31.68
N SER A 499 -32.00 -36.11 30.47
CA SER A 499 -32.47 -37.31 29.77
C SER A 499 -31.42 -37.72 28.73
N ASP A 500 -30.93 -38.96 28.78
CA ASP A 500 -30.06 -39.53 27.75
C ASP A 500 -30.87 -40.53 26.89
N ASN A 501 -30.45 -40.73 25.64
CA ASN A 501 -31.03 -41.75 24.78
C ASN A 501 -30.12 -42.98 24.77
N ALA A 502 -30.62 -44.10 25.28
CA ALA A 502 -29.99 -45.40 25.11
C ALA A 502 -30.29 -45.92 23.69
N THR A 503 -29.24 -46.21 22.93
CA THR A 503 -29.34 -46.88 21.64
C THR A 503 -29.34 -48.39 21.85
N VAL A 504 -30.34 -49.04 21.28
CA VAL A 504 -30.54 -50.50 21.32
C VAL A 504 -30.25 -51.06 19.94
N THR A 505 -29.19 -51.86 19.86
CA THR A 505 -28.73 -52.54 18.65
C THR A 505 -29.03 -54.03 18.77
N LEU A 506 -29.50 -54.64 17.68
CA LEU A 506 -29.76 -56.08 17.62
C LEU A 506 -28.45 -56.85 17.39
N THR A 507 -28.17 -57.87 18.20
CA THR A 507 -26.96 -58.70 18.08
C THR A 507 -27.32 -60.18 17.89
N GLY A 508 -26.37 -60.98 17.39
CA GLY A 508 -26.60 -62.43 17.21
C GLY A 508 -27.68 -62.80 16.18
N VAL A 509 -27.85 -62.01 15.11
CA VAL A 509 -28.82 -62.34 14.04
C VAL A 509 -28.45 -63.69 13.39
N PRO A 510 -29.37 -64.68 13.34
CA PRO A 510 -29.05 -66.02 12.84
C PRO A 510 -28.84 -66.04 11.34
N ALA A 511 -28.02 -66.98 10.86
CA ALA A 511 -27.76 -67.16 9.44
C ALA A 511 -29.06 -67.43 8.66
N GLY A 512 -29.31 -66.61 7.62
CA GLY A 512 -30.55 -66.62 6.83
C GLY A 512 -31.43 -65.40 7.08
N TYR A 513 -31.33 -64.76 8.24
CA TYR A 513 -32.11 -63.58 8.60
C TYR A 513 -31.30 -62.27 8.45
N GLU A 514 -32.01 -61.18 8.18
CA GLU A 514 -31.51 -59.81 8.04
C GLU A 514 -32.45 -58.83 8.75
N TYR A 515 -31.90 -57.90 9.52
CA TYR A 515 -32.67 -56.89 10.25
C TYR A 515 -32.57 -55.52 9.56
N TYR A 516 -33.68 -55.06 8.97
CA TYR A 516 -33.73 -53.78 8.23
C TYR A 516 -34.26 -52.60 9.06
N GLY A 517 -34.61 -52.82 10.33
CA GLY A 517 -35.28 -51.80 11.13
C GLY A 517 -34.36 -50.71 11.69
N GLY A 518 -33.04 -50.90 11.65
CA GLY A 518 -32.04 -50.00 12.26
C GLY A 518 -32.11 -49.94 13.79
N ASP A 519 -31.11 -49.32 14.41
CA ASP A 519 -31.09 -49.16 15.87
C ASP A 519 -32.35 -48.47 16.39
N LYS A 520 -32.77 -48.83 17.62
CA LYS A 520 -33.91 -48.21 18.30
C LYS A 520 -33.45 -47.40 19.49
N THR A 521 -34.05 -46.23 19.70
CA THR A 521 -33.70 -45.32 20.80
C THR A 521 -34.75 -45.37 21.91
N ALA A 522 -34.28 -45.42 23.15
CA ALA A 522 -35.10 -45.37 24.37
C ALA A 522 -34.58 -44.25 25.28
N THR A 523 -35.45 -43.35 25.75
CA THR A 523 -35.05 -42.22 26.60
C THR A 523 -35.04 -42.60 28.09
N VAL A 524 -33.95 -42.31 28.80
CA VAL A 524 -33.74 -42.63 30.23
C VAL A 524 -33.40 -41.34 31.00
N VAL A 525 -34.08 -41.10 32.13
CA VAL A 525 -33.98 -39.82 32.88
C VAL A 525 -33.51 -40.03 34.32
N VAL A 526 -32.47 -39.30 34.76
CA VAL A 526 -31.97 -39.28 36.15
C VAL A 526 -31.52 -37.86 36.56
N LEU A 527 -31.63 -37.52 37.86
CA LEU A 527 -31.33 -36.19 38.43
C LEU A 527 -30.47 -36.29 39.73
N GLY A 528 -29.27 -35.68 39.78
CA GLY A 528 -28.41 -35.59 41.00
C GLY A 528 -26.98 -35.05 40.78
N ALA A 529 -26.23 -34.63 41.83
CA ALA A 529 -24.94 -33.86 41.84
C ALA A 529 -23.65 -34.70 42.11
N SER A 530 -22.36 -34.26 41.98
CA SER A 530 -21.75 -32.91 41.92
C SER A 530 -20.24 -32.81 41.47
N ALA A 531 -19.87 -31.74 40.73
CA ALA A 531 -18.57 -31.00 40.68
C ALA A 531 -17.17 -31.67 40.43
N SER A 532 -16.87 -32.23 39.24
CA SER A 532 -15.47 -32.54 38.84
C SER A 532 -15.09 -32.40 37.36
N HIS A 533 -16.05 -32.23 36.45
CA HIS A 533 -15.80 -31.92 35.04
C HIS A 533 -16.31 -30.50 34.74
N PRO A 534 -15.73 -29.79 33.74
CA PRO A 534 -16.31 -28.53 33.31
C PRO A 534 -17.73 -28.75 32.81
N THR A 535 -18.63 -27.85 33.18
CA THR A 535 -20.00 -27.81 32.69
C THR A 535 -19.95 -27.46 31.20
N GLU A 536 -20.30 -28.42 30.35
CA GLU A 536 -20.36 -28.22 28.92
C GLU A 536 -21.52 -27.27 28.58
N LEU A 537 -21.18 -26.19 27.90
CA LEU A 537 -22.10 -25.15 27.46
C LEU A 537 -22.30 -25.26 25.94
N THR A 538 -23.39 -25.93 25.58
CA THR A 538 -24.03 -25.90 24.25
C THR A 538 -25.21 -24.91 24.26
N LYS A 539 -25.64 -24.48 23.07
CA LYS A 539 -26.89 -23.73 22.83
C LYS A 539 -28.09 -24.42 23.47
N ASP A 540 -28.16 -25.74 23.36
CA ASP A 540 -29.23 -26.55 23.94
C ASP A 540 -29.13 -26.62 25.47
N SER A 541 -27.93 -26.71 26.06
CA SER A 541 -27.77 -26.68 27.53
C SER A 541 -28.15 -25.33 28.15
N ILE A 542 -27.82 -24.23 27.46
CA ILE A 542 -28.12 -22.86 27.90
C ILE A 542 -29.63 -22.60 27.77
N SER A 543 -30.27 -23.05 26.70
CA SER A 543 -31.73 -22.90 26.53
C SER A 543 -32.54 -23.85 27.42
N ALA A 544 -32.11 -25.11 27.61
CA ALA A 544 -32.83 -26.10 28.42
C ALA A 544 -32.71 -25.87 29.94
N SER A 545 -31.61 -25.28 30.43
CA SER A 545 -31.46 -24.94 31.86
C SER A 545 -32.28 -23.70 32.29
N VAL A 546 -32.95 -23.04 31.34
CA VAL A 546 -33.62 -21.74 31.52
C VAL A 546 -35.13 -21.88 31.37
N THR A 547 -35.77 -22.50 32.36
CA THR A 547 -37.23 -22.73 32.36
C THR A 547 -38.07 -21.46 32.60
N SER A 548 -37.47 -20.32 32.97
CA SER A 548 -38.09 -18.99 33.02
C SER A 548 -37.04 -17.87 33.11
N TYR A 549 -36.86 -17.09 32.03
CA TYR A 549 -36.24 -15.75 31.99
C TYR A 549 -34.80 -15.54 32.50
N ASN A 550 -33.88 -16.51 32.38
CA ASN A 550 -32.52 -16.37 32.92
C ASN A 550 -31.43 -16.36 31.82
N THR A 551 -30.75 -15.24 31.63
CA THR A 551 -29.51 -15.18 30.83
C THR A 551 -28.41 -16.07 31.46
N LEU A 552 -27.32 -16.34 30.72
CA LEU A 552 -26.13 -17.03 31.23
C LEU A 552 -25.65 -16.44 32.59
N GLY A 553 -25.62 -15.11 32.71
CA GLY A 553 -25.29 -14.43 33.95
C GLY A 553 -26.31 -14.67 35.07
N ALA A 554 -27.60 -14.74 34.79
CA ALA A 554 -28.61 -14.99 35.81
C ALA A 554 -28.50 -16.42 36.38
N TYR A 555 -28.21 -17.40 35.52
CA TYR A 555 -27.92 -18.78 35.92
C TYR A 555 -26.68 -18.86 36.83
N ILE A 556 -25.51 -18.37 36.36
CA ILE A 556 -24.25 -18.48 37.10
C ILE A 556 -24.29 -17.69 38.42
N ASN A 557 -24.89 -16.48 38.43
CA ASN A 557 -25.05 -15.67 39.64
C ASN A 557 -26.02 -16.27 40.69
N GLY A 558 -26.71 -17.38 40.37
CA GLY A 558 -27.73 -18.02 41.22
C GLY A 558 -27.17 -18.68 42.48
N SER A 559 -25.88 -19.04 42.53
CA SER A 559 -25.23 -19.50 43.76
C SER A 559 -23.72 -19.29 43.77
N THR A 560 -23.11 -19.28 44.96
CA THR A 560 -21.65 -19.22 45.13
C THR A 560 -20.94 -20.48 44.63
N ALA A 561 -21.63 -21.61 44.50
CA ALA A 561 -21.09 -22.83 43.91
C ALA A 561 -20.97 -22.71 42.38
N LEU A 562 -21.97 -22.13 41.72
CA LEU A 562 -21.95 -21.86 40.27
C LEU A 562 -20.90 -20.78 39.92
N LEU A 563 -20.80 -19.71 40.72
CA LEU A 563 -19.74 -18.70 40.56
C LEU A 563 -18.30 -19.24 40.71
N ARG A 564 -18.13 -20.46 41.25
CA ARG A 564 -16.84 -21.17 41.40
C ARG A 564 -16.70 -22.36 40.46
N ALA A 565 -17.72 -22.67 39.67
CA ALA A 565 -17.73 -23.83 38.79
C ALA A 565 -16.84 -23.61 37.56
N HIS A 566 -16.47 -24.72 36.94
CA HIS A 566 -15.79 -24.70 35.65
C HIS A 566 -16.83 -24.84 34.54
N TYR A 567 -16.67 -24.07 33.47
CA TYR A 567 -17.54 -24.00 32.30
C TYR A 567 -16.70 -24.13 31.04
N LYS A 568 -17.22 -24.80 30.02
CA LYS A 568 -16.54 -24.97 28.73
C LYS A 568 -17.52 -24.79 27.57
N LEU A 569 -17.28 -23.86 26.66
CA LEU A 569 -18.07 -23.75 25.43
C LEU A 569 -17.78 -24.95 24.51
N MET A 570 -18.84 -25.56 23.98
CA MET A 570 -18.73 -26.69 23.05
C MET A 570 -18.95 -26.27 21.59
N GLU A 571 -19.67 -25.17 21.39
CA GLU A 571 -19.97 -24.56 20.09
C GLU A 571 -19.94 -23.02 20.16
N ASP A 572 -20.03 -22.38 18.99
CA ASP A 572 -20.17 -20.93 18.86
C ASP A 572 -21.60 -20.51 19.20
N LEU A 573 -21.77 -19.41 19.94
CA LEU A 573 -23.08 -18.92 20.40
C LEU A 573 -23.41 -17.56 19.78
N ALA A 574 -24.68 -17.29 19.51
CA ALA A 574 -25.15 -15.94 19.17
C ALA A 574 -25.75 -15.26 20.41
N VAL A 575 -25.74 -13.92 20.48
CA VAL A 575 -26.35 -13.20 21.60
C VAL A 575 -27.86 -13.48 21.74
N THR A 576 -28.53 -13.86 20.66
CA THR A 576 -29.94 -14.32 20.67
C THR A 576 -30.15 -15.59 21.49
N ASP A 577 -29.09 -16.36 21.73
CA ASP A 577 -29.10 -17.56 22.56
C ASP A 577 -28.85 -17.21 24.04
N ILE A 578 -28.57 -15.93 24.36
CA ILE A 578 -28.15 -15.44 25.68
C ILE A 578 -29.04 -14.29 26.20
N ILE A 579 -29.74 -13.54 25.32
CA ILE A 579 -30.57 -12.37 25.66
C ILE A 579 -32.02 -12.54 25.15
N ALA A 580 -32.99 -12.36 26.05
CA ALA A 580 -34.42 -12.39 25.73
C ALA A 580 -35.00 -10.96 25.50
N THR A 581 -34.80 -10.43 24.29
CA THR A 581 -35.50 -9.23 23.73
C THR A 581 -35.28 -7.87 24.43
N SER A 582 -35.75 -6.80 23.78
CA SER A 582 -35.45 -5.38 24.07
C SER A 582 -36.08 -4.78 25.33
N SER A 583 -36.71 -5.58 26.19
CA SER A 583 -37.37 -5.14 27.43
C SER A 583 -36.61 -5.54 28.71
N MET A 584 -35.47 -6.23 28.60
CA MET A 584 -34.69 -6.74 29.73
C MET A 584 -33.36 -6.01 29.92
N LEU A 585 -32.95 -5.86 31.19
CA LEU A 585 -31.64 -5.35 31.58
C LEU A 585 -30.58 -6.44 31.38
N TRP A 586 -29.36 -6.03 31.01
CA TRP A 586 -28.26 -6.98 30.89
C TRP A 586 -27.85 -7.50 32.28
N VAL A 587 -27.57 -8.79 32.33
CA VAL A 587 -27.15 -9.48 33.55
C VAL A 587 -25.79 -10.12 33.29
N PRO A 588 -24.69 -9.47 33.69
CA PRO A 588 -23.35 -10.00 33.47
C PRO A 588 -23.03 -11.15 34.45
N VAL A 589 -22.08 -12.01 34.07
CA VAL A 589 -21.58 -13.11 34.91
C VAL A 589 -20.65 -12.55 35.99
N GLY A 590 -20.95 -12.82 37.27
CA GLY A 590 -20.23 -12.22 38.39
C GLY A 590 -20.59 -10.74 38.58
N ARG A 591 -20.91 -10.35 39.81
CA ARG A 591 -21.39 -9.00 40.13
C ARG A 591 -20.72 -8.44 41.39
N ALA A 592 -20.64 -7.11 41.45
CA ALA A 592 -20.15 -6.38 42.61
C ALA A 592 -21.06 -6.55 43.85
N ASP A 593 -22.37 -6.73 43.64
CA ASP A 593 -23.35 -6.79 44.72
C ASP A 593 -23.27 -8.09 45.54
N GLY A 594 -23.07 -7.95 46.85
CA GLY A 594 -22.98 -9.08 47.78
C GLY A 594 -21.73 -9.96 47.60
N ASN A 595 -20.64 -9.43 47.02
CA ASN A 595 -19.38 -10.15 46.79
C ASN A 595 -19.55 -11.41 45.91
N ARG A 596 -20.45 -11.33 44.92
CA ARG A 596 -20.81 -12.41 43.99
C ARG A 596 -19.88 -12.45 42.76
N PHE A 597 -18.57 -12.40 42.98
CA PHE A 597 -17.59 -12.39 41.90
C PHE A 597 -17.47 -13.77 41.24
N PHE A 598 -17.21 -13.80 39.93
CA PHE A 598 -16.88 -15.04 39.24
C PHE A 598 -15.46 -15.49 39.62
N THR A 599 -15.33 -16.63 40.28
CA THR A 599 -14.08 -17.19 40.83
C THR A 599 -13.83 -18.63 40.35
N GLY A 600 -14.56 -19.05 39.31
CA GLY A 600 -14.39 -20.32 38.61
C GLY A 600 -13.57 -20.18 37.33
N VAL A 601 -13.73 -21.13 36.41
CA VAL A 601 -13.06 -21.12 35.09
C VAL A 601 -14.09 -21.08 33.98
N PHE A 602 -13.97 -20.17 33.03
CA PHE A 602 -14.74 -20.14 31.80
C PHE A 602 -13.81 -20.34 30.61
N ASP A 603 -13.85 -21.53 30.02
CA ASP A 603 -13.04 -21.91 28.86
C ASP A 603 -13.89 -21.80 27.59
N GLY A 604 -13.65 -20.77 26.79
CA GLY A 604 -14.27 -20.61 25.47
C GLY A 604 -13.86 -21.68 24.48
N ASN A 605 -12.84 -22.51 24.75
CA ASN A 605 -12.45 -23.66 23.92
C ASN A 605 -12.16 -23.29 22.43
N GLY A 606 -11.75 -22.05 22.18
CA GLY A 606 -11.53 -21.51 20.83
C GLY A 606 -12.81 -21.07 20.10
N ARG A 607 -13.95 -21.07 20.78
CA ARG A 607 -15.27 -20.66 20.25
C ARG A 607 -15.54 -19.18 20.48
N SER A 608 -16.57 -18.72 19.78
CA SER A 608 -17.02 -17.34 19.74
C SER A 608 -18.40 -17.14 20.37
N ILE A 609 -18.64 -15.92 20.87
CA ILE A 609 -19.96 -15.41 21.22
C ILE A 609 -20.19 -14.16 20.38
N GLY A 610 -21.07 -14.26 19.37
CA GLY A 610 -21.29 -13.21 18.38
C GLY A 610 -22.48 -12.29 18.65
N ASN A 611 -22.46 -11.09 18.04
CA ASN A 611 -23.46 -10.02 18.17
C ASN A 611 -23.63 -9.47 19.59
N PHE A 612 -22.62 -9.58 20.45
CA PHE A 612 -22.74 -9.29 21.88
C PHE A 612 -23.12 -7.82 22.17
N THR A 613 -24.40 -7.59 22.47
CA THR A 613 -25.01 -6.25 22.54
C THR A 613 -25.53 -5.94 23.95
N VAL A 614 -25.11 -4.80 24.52
CA VAL A 614 -25.54 -4.31 25.84
C VAL A 614 -25.96 -2.85 25.73
N THR A 615 -27.26 -2.57 25.87
CA THR A 615 -27.87 -1.24 25.64
C THR A 615 -28.49 -0.60 26.88
N ASP A 616 -28.52 -1.30 28.03
CA ASP A 616 -29.10 -0.73 29.25
C ASP A 616 -28.30 0.46 29.79
N GLN A 617 -28.91 1.23 30.69
CA GLN A 617 -28.32 2.47 31.23
C GLN A 617 -28.09 2.39 32.75
N VAL A 618 -28.06 1.17 33.33
CA VAL A 618 -28.09 0.97 34.79
C VAL A 618 -27.10 -0.07 35.32
N SER A 619 -26.47 -0.87 34.46
CA SER A 619 -25.43 -1.81 34.88
C SER A 619 -24.12 -1.08 35.22
N GLU A 620 -23.68 -1.19 36.48
CA GLU A 620 -22.47 -0.51 37.01
C GLU A 620 -21.16 -1.06 36.41
N ASN A 621 -21.09 -2.38 36.20
CA ASN A 621 -19.90 -3.07 35.69
C ASN A 621 -20.31 -3.92 34.48
N ARG A 622 -19.79 -3.55 33.31
CA ARG A 622 -20.31 -3.96 31.99
C ARG A 622 -19.31 -4.80 31.22
N GLY A 623 -19.83 -5.87 30.63
CA GLY A 623 -19.13 -6.87 29.83
C GLY A 623 -19.89 -8.19 29.89
N LEU A 624 -19.35 -9.24 29.26
CA LEU A 624 -19.88 -10.60 29.46
C LEU A 624 -19.83 -10.99 30.96
N PHE A 625 -18.71 -10.62 31.61
CA PHE A 625 -18.50 -10.68 33.04
C PHE A 625 -18.62 -9.27 33.66
N GLY A 626 -19.18 -9.18 34.87
CA GLY A 626 -19.27 -7.91 35.60
C GLY A 626 -18.05 -7.75 36.46
N VAL A 627 -17.78 -8.76 37.29
CA VAL A 627 -16.55 -8.87 38.10
C VAL A 627 -16.00 -10.29 38.03
N ILE A 628 -14.82 -10.44 37.43
CA ILE A 628 -13.96 -11.62 37.61
C ILE A 628 -13.19 -11.40 38.92
N GLY A 629 -13.38 -12.28 39.89
CA GLY A 629 -12.72 -12.23 41.19
C GLY A 629 -11.35 -12.88 41.19
N GLU A 630 -10.63 -12.73 42.30
CA GLU A 630 -9.35 -13.41 42.54
C GLU A 630 -9.48 -14.93 42.37
N GLY A 631 -8.58 -15.54 41.60
CA GLY A 631 -8.63 -16.96 41.23
C GLY A 631 -9.59 -17.30 40.09
N GLY A 632 -10.45 -16.37 39.66
CA GLY A 632 -11.29 -16.54 38.48
C GLY A 632 -10.48 -16.48 37.17
N VAL A 633 -10.81 -17.35 36.22
CA VAL A 633 -10.13 -17.43 34.91
C VAL A 633 -11.16 -17.40 33.78
N VAL A 634 -10.98 -16.52 32.80
CA VAL A 634 -11.73 -16.51 31.54
C VAL A 634 -10.72 -16.66 30.41
N LYS A 635 -10.89 -17.66 29.54
CA LYS A 635 -9.88 -17.95 28.51
C LYS A 635 -10.43 -18.50 27.20
N ASN A 636 -9.61 -18.46 26.14
CA ASN A 636 -9.87 -19.10 24.84
C ASN A 636 -11.21 -18.68 24.19
N LEU A 637 -11.57 -17.41 24.29
CA LEU A 637 -12.90 -16.90 23.93
C LEU A 637 -12.82 -15.70 22.99
N THR A 638 -13.55 -15.74 21.89
CA THR A 638 -13.71 -14.59 20.98
C THR A 638 -15.10 -13.97 21.14
N LEU A 639 -15.20 -12.66 21.35
CA LEU A 639 -16.46 -11.93 21.19
C LEU A 639 -16.47 -11.24 19.83
N THR A 640 -17.48 -11.52 18.99
CA THR A 640 -17.64 -10.84 17.70
C THR A 640 -18.78 -9.84 17.71
N ASP A 641 -18.63 -8.76 16.96
CA ASP A 641 -19.66 -7.73 16.73
C ASP A 641 -20.20 -7.14 18.04
N VAL A 642 -19.28 -6.78 18.93
CA VAL A 642 -19.59 -6.24 20.25
C VAL A 642 -20.20 -4.84 20.13
N SER A 643 -21.35 -4.62 20.76
CA SER A 643 -22.04 -3.33 20.78
C SER A 643 -22.47 -2.99 22.20
N ILE A 644 -21.55 -2.40 22.97
CA ILE A 644 -21.81 -1.99 24.35
C ILE A 644 -21.98 -0.47 24.37
N ALA A 645 -23.13 -0.01 24.87
CA ALA A 645 -23.48 1.41 24.93
C ALA A 645 -24.17 1.76 26.27
N GLY A 646 -23.72 2.82 26.93
CA GLY A 646 -24.44 3.43 28.07
C GLY A 646 -23.56 3.83 29.25
N GLY A 647 -24.19 4.03 30.42
CA GLY A 647 -23.51 4.47 31.65
C GLY A 647 -23.31 3.37 32.69
N GLY A 648 -22.05 3.06 33.01
CA GLY A 648 -21.62 2.22 34.14
C GLY A 648 -20.16 2.52 34.48
N GLU A 649 -19.75 2.45 35.74
CA GLU A 649 -18.42 2.84 36.20
C GLU A 649 -17.28 2.19 35.40
N ASN A 650 -17.36 0.87 35.17
CA ASN A 650 -16.34 0.09 34.44
C ASN A 650 -16.98 -0.64 33.25
N THR A 651 -16.41 -0.48 32.06
CA THR A 651 -16.94 -1.06 30.82
C THR A 651 -15.86 -1.75 29.99
N GLY A 652 -16.02 -3.04 29.71
CA GLY A 652 -15.22 -3.79 28.74
C GLY A 652 -16.00 -4.87 28.02
N GLY A 653 -15.46 -5.41 26.92
CA GLY A 653 -16.11 -6.49 26.18
C GLY A 653 -16.21 -7.78 26.99
N ILE A 654 -15.07 -8.27 27.50
CA ILE A 654 -15.01 -9.47 28.34
C ILE A 654 -15.48 -9.16 29.75
N ALA A 655 -14.95 -8.11 30.39
CA ALA A 655 -15.20 -7.83 31.81
C ALA A 655 -15.42 -6.35 32.12
N GLY A 656 -16.29 -6.05 33.09
CA GLY A 656 -16.29 -4.75 33.76
C GLY A 656 -15.01 -4.58 34.60
N ILE A 657 -14.83 -5.45 35.58
CA ILE A 657 -13.65 -5.51 36.45
C ILE A 657 -12.97 -6.88 36.34
N ASN A 658 -11.65 -6.90 36.18
CA ASN A 658 -10.82 -8.09 36.26
C ASN A 658 -9.88 -8.05 37.47
N ASN A 659 -10.15 -8.89 38.47
CA ASN A 659 -9.25 -9.20 39.60
C ASN A 659 -8.67 -10.62 39.49
N GLY A 660 -8.97 -11.34 38.41
CA GLY A 660 -8.48 -12.69 38.11
C GLY A 660 -7.57 -12.69 36.89
N ARG A 661 -7.75 -13.67 35.99
CA ARG A 661 -6.97 -13.83 34.76
C ARG A 661 -7.89 -13.89 33.54
N ILE A 662 -7.65 -13.00 32.57
CA ILE A 662 -8.22 -13.10 31.21
C ILE A 662 -7.09 -13.54 30.27
N GLU A 663 -7.26 -14.66 29.58
CA GLU A 663 -6.17 -15.29 28.81
C GLU A 663 -6.60 -15.76 27.42
N ASN A 664 -5.89 -15.36 26.36
CA ASN A 664 -6.21 -15.81 24.99
C ASN A 664 -7.68 -15.48 24.62
N CYS A 665 -8.10 -14.24 24.91
CA CYS A 665 -9.43 -13.72 24.64
C CYS A 665 -9.38 -12.53 23.67
N HIS A 666 -10.31 -12.51 22.71
CA HIS A 666 -10.30 -11.55 21.61
C HIS A 666 -11.65 -10.84 21.50
N VAL A 667 -11.63 -9.52 21.38
CA VAL A 667 -12.84 -8.70 21.17
C VAL A 667 -12.76 -8.06 19.79
N THR A 668 -13.55 -8.57 18.85
CA THR A 668 -13.41 -8.24 17.43
C THR A 668 -14.66 -7.57 16.85
N GLY A 669 -14.46 -6.47 16.14
CA GLY A 669 -15.55 -5.71 15.51
C GLY A 669 -16.39 -4.87 16.49
N GLY A 670 -17.24 -4.02 15.93
CA GLY A 670 -18.19 -3.20 16.70
C GLY A 670 -17.58 -2.08 17.56
N THR A 671 -18.28 -1.71 18.63
CA THR A 671 -18.01 -0.54 19.47
C THR A 671 -18.21 -0.81 20.96
N VAL A 672 -17.30 -0.29 21.78
CA VAL A 672 -17.46 -0.18 23.24
C VAL A 672 -17.53 1.31 23.59
N SER A 673 -18.73 1.79 23.94
CA SER A 673 -19.03 3.21 24.12
C SER A 673 -19.68 3.50 25.48
N GLY A 674 -19.11 4.43 26.22
CA GLY A 674 -19.58 4.78 27.56
C GLY A 674 -19.38 6.25 27.91
N PRO A 675 -20.32 7.15 27.54
CA PRO A 675 -20.20 8.58 27.84
C PRO A 675 -20.14 8.89 29.34
N TRP A 676 -20.77 8.04 30.17
CA TRP A 676 -20.81 8.18 31.63
C TRP A 676 -19.94 7.13 32.36
N SER A 677 -19.10 6.39 31.63
CA SER A 677 -18.20 5.41 32.21
C SER A 677 -16.89 6.07 32.64
N THR A 678 -16.38 5.69 33.82
CA THR A 678 -15.09 6.17 34.34
C THR A 678 -13.94 5.49 33.60
N PHE A 679 -14.03 4.17 33.44
CA PHE A 679 -12.99 3.35 32.84
C PHE A 679 -13.55 2.48 31.70
N LEU A 680 -12.99 2.64 30.50
CA LEU A 680 -13.40 1.91 29.29
C LEU A 680 -12.22 1.18 28.66
N GLY A 681 -12.34 -0.12 28.45
CA GLY A 681 -11.39 -0.90 27.66
C GLY A 681 -12.09 -1.77 26.62
N GLY A 682 -11.40 -2.20 25.56
CA GLY A 682 -11.96 -3.19 24.64
C GLY A 682 -12.17 -4.56 25.31
N VAL A 683 -11.23 -4.96 26.18
CA VAL A 683 -11.28 -6.25 26.91
C VAL A 683 -11.87 -6.06 28.31
N ALA A 684 -11.34 -5.12 29.09
CA ALA A 684 -11.75 -4.89 30.49
C ALA A 684 -11.95 -3.41 30.81
N GLY A 685 -12.94 -3.04 31.64
CA GLY A 685 -13.03 -1.66 32.15
C GLY A 685 -11.87 -1.32 33.08
N SER A 686 -11.72 -2.10 34.14
CA SER A 686 -10.64 -1.98 35.12
C SER A 686 -9.94 -3.33 35.34
N ASN A 687 -8.60 -3.32 35.43
CA ASN A 687 -7.76 -4.50 35.61
C ASN A 687 -6.85 -4.37 36.84
N THR A 688 -7.06 -5.22 37.84
CA THR A 688 -6.13 -5.40 38.97
C THR A 688 -5.38 -6.73 38.92
N GLY A 689 -5.87 -7.68 38.12
CA GLY A 689 -5.26 -8.99 37.88
C GLY A 689 -4.42 -9.05 36.59
N GLU A 690 -4.55 -10.14 35.85
CA GLU A 690 -3.78 -10.45 34.64
C GLU A 690 -4.66 -10.40 33.38
N ILE A 691 -4.17 -9.74 32.32
CA ILE A 691 -4.69 -9.86 30.95
C ILE A 691 -3.52 -10.32 30.06
N VAL A 692 -3.62 -11.52 29.48
CA VAL A 692 -2.50 -12.20 28.80
C VAL A 692 -2.93 -12.76 27.44
N ASN A 693 -2.14 -12.55 26.38
CA ASN A 693 -2.43 -13.05 25.03
C ASN A 693 -3.78 -12.56 24.45
N CYS A 694 -4.30 -11.41 24.92
CA CYS A 694 -5.61 -10.90 24.53
C CYS A 694 -5.54 -9.83 23.43
N SER A 695 -6.64 -9.59 22.72
CA SER A 695 -6.69 -8.50 21.74
C SER A 695 -8.04 -7.83 21.60
N SER A 696 -8.01 -6.63 21.01
CA SER A 696 -9.19 -5.80 20.74
C SER A 696 -9.09 -5.16 19.35
N SER A 697 -10.14 -5.28 18.54
CA SER A 697 -10.30 -4.49 17.30
C SER A 697 -11.56 -3.61 17.29
N CYS A 698 -12.32 -3.58 18.39
CA CYS A 698 -13.49 -2.72 18.52
C CYS A 698 -13.10 -1.25 18.69
N SER A 699 -13.93 -0.33 18.20
CA SER A 699 -13.75 1.10 18.44
C SER A 699 -14.19 1.46 19.87
N VAL A 700 -13.32 2.12 20.64
CA VAL A 700 -13.55 2.48 22.06
C VAL A 700 -13.78 3.99 22.17
N GLY A 701 -14.88 4.42 22.82
CA GLY A 701 -15.25 5.84 22.89
C GLY A 701 -15.98 6.27 24.17
N GLY A 702 -15.71 7.49 24.64
CA GLY A 702 -16.22 7.98 25.93
C GLY A 702 -15.58 9.30 26.39
N LEU A 703 -15.86 9.70 27.64
CA LEU A 703 -15.48 11.02 28.15
C LEU A 703 -14.33 11.03 29.16
N SER A 704 -13.99 9.89 29.77
CA SER A 704 -13.04 9.78 30.89
C SER A 704 -11.79 8.95 30.51
N VAL A 705 -11.53 7.82 31.14
CA VAL A 705 -10.29 7.04 30.96
C VAL A 705 -10.52 5.90 29.97
N LEU A 706 -9.74 5.85 28.88
CA LEU A 706 -9.96 4.91 27.77
C LEU A 706 -8.68 4.19 27.34
N GLY A 707 -8.74 2.87 27.25
CA GLY A 707 -7.71 2.05 26.60
C GLY A 707 -8.27 1.14 25.52
N GLY A 708 -7.44 0.71 24.58
CA GLY A 708 -7.85 -0.32 23.61
C GLY A 708 -8.04 -1.71 24.25
N ILE A 709 -7.29 -2.02 25.32
CA ILE A 709 -7.42 -3.27 26.11
C ILE A 709 -8.12 -3.00 27.44
N ALA A 710 -7.59 -2.08 28.26
CA ALA A 710 -8.10 -1.79 29.59
C ALA A 710 -8.30 -0.28 29.81
N GLY A 711 -9.38 0.16 30.44
CA GLY A 711 -9.52 1.58 30.82
C GLY A 711 -8.45 1.96 31.85
N TYR A 712 -8.53 1.33 33.01
CA TYR A 712 -7.53 1.42 34.08
C TYR A 712 -6.85 0.08 34.30
N SER A 713 -5.54 0.09 34.60
CA SER A 713 -4.82 -1.10 35.05
C SER A 713 -3.89 -0.79 36.22
N SER A 714 -4.06 -1.53 37.31
CA SER A 714 -3.07 -1.67 38.39
C SER A 714 -2.38 -3.03 38.40
N GLY A 715 -2.86 -3.98 37.59
CA GLY A 715 -2.27 -5.30 37.40
C GLY A 715 -1.34 -5.38 36.18
N THR A 716 -1.27 -6.57 35.58
CA THR A 716 -0.40 -6.88 34.43
C THR A 716 -1.22 -7.00 33.14
N ILE A 717 -0.72 -6.38 32.07
CA ILE A 717 -1.16 -6.61 30.69
C ILE A 717 0.06 -7.11 29.90
N GLU A 718 0.02 -8.36 29.43
CA GLU A 718 1.17 -9.01 28.77
C GLU A 718 0.78 -9.64 27.42
N ARG A 719 1.60 -9.52 26.37
CA ARG A 719 1.36 -10.16 25.06
C ARG A 719 -0.01 -9.78 24.45
N CYS A 720 -0.41 -8.52 24.59
CA CYS A 720 -1.72 -8.03 24.14
C CYS A 720 -1.63 -6.99 23.02
N TYR A 721 -2.69 -6.85 22.21
CA TYR A 721 -2.72 -5.83 21.16
C TYR A 721 -4.08 -5.19 20.87
N SER A 722 -4.05 -3.90 20.51
CA SER A 722 -5.23 -3.15 20.07
C SER A 722 -5.09 -2.64 18.64
N ALA A 723 -6.10 -2.92 17.80
CA ALA A 723 -6.21 -2.43 16.43
C ALA A 723 -7.39 -1.45 16.23
N GLY A 724 -8.32 -1.38 17.18
CA GLY A 724 -9.46 -0.48 17.12
C GLY A 724 -9.07 0.96 17.49
N ALA A 725 -9.76 1.94 16.90
CA ALA A 725 -9.56 3.35 17.26
C ALA A 725 -10.04 3.63 18.69
N VAL A 726 -9.31 4.46 19.43
CA VAL A 726 -9.66 4.89 20.80
C VAL A 726 -9.87 6.39 20.80
N THR A 727 -11.10 6.84 21.08
CA THR A 727 -11.51 8.26 20.93
C THR A 727 -12.16 8.80 22.21
N GLY A 728 -11.39 9.59 22.96
CA GLY A 728 -11.90 10.45 24.03
C GLY A 728 -12.49 11.74 23.48
N THR A 729 -13.64 12.18 24.02
CA THR A 729 -14.26 13.47 23.68
C THR A 729 -14.53 14.38 24.89
N GLY A 730 -14.14 13.94 26.09
CA GLY A 730 -14.08 14.74 27.32
C GLY A 730 -12.65 14.89 27.84
N SER A 731 -12.49 15.37 29.08
CA SER A 731 -11.19 15.43 29.76
C SER A 731 -10.67 14.02 30.04
N SER A 732 -9.84 13.50 29.12
CA SER A 732 -9.62 12.07 28.93
C SER A 732 -8.15 11.68 28.89
N GLN A 733 -7.82 10.62 29.63
CA GLN A 733 -6.58 9.86 29.52
C GLN A 733 -6.82 8.73 28.52
N VAL A 734 -6.11 8.73 27.39
CA VAL A 734 -6.38 7.82 26.26
C VAL A 734 -5.11 7.07 25.86
N GLY A 735 -5.15 5.75 25.88
CA GLY A 735 -4.04 4.90 25.45
C GLY A 735 -4.45 3.81 24.45
N GLY A 736 -3.52 3.37 23.61
CA GLY A 736 -3.78 2.23 22.71
C GLY A 736 -3.97 0.89 23.44
N ILE A 737 -3.30 0.69 24.59
CA ILE A 737 -3.49 -0.46 25.48
C ILE A 737 -4.27 -0.04 26.72
N ALA A 738 -3.78 0.95 27.48
CA ALA A 738 -4.37 1.38 28.75
C ALA A 738 -4.63 2.89 28.84
N GLY A 739 -5.80 3.33 29.31
CA GLY A 739 -6.02 4.76 29.56
C GLY A 739 -5.16 5.27 30.71
N GLN A 740 -5.21 4.56 31.85
CA GLN A 740 -4.35 4.78 33.01
C GLN A 740 -3.65 3.48 33.43
N LEU A 741 -2.37 3.60 33.81
CA LEU A 741 -1.54 2.54 34.35
C LEU A 741 -0.94 2.99 35.70
N GLU A 742 -1.48 2.49 36.82
CA GLU A 742 -1.11 2.93 38.18
C GLU A 742 -1.20 1.79 39.20
N GLY A 743 -0.13 1.52 39.96
CA GLY A 743 -0.16 0.45 40.97
C GLY A 743 1.07 0.34 41.88
N LYS A 744 0.90 -0.34 43.02
CA LYS A 744 1.99 -0.79 43.92
C LYS A 744 1.76 -2.24 44.35
N PRO A 745 2.68 -3.19 44.08
CA PRO A 745 3.88 -3.05 43.24
C PRO A 745 3.54 -2.61 41.81
N ALA A 746 4.54 -2.15 41.06
CA ALA A 746 4.34 -1.41 39.82
C ALA A 746 3.44 -2.15 38.82
N ALA A 747 2.41 -1.46 38.32
CA ALA A 747 1.56 -1.97 37.25
C ALA A 747 2.38 -2.11 35.96
N VAL A 748 2.13 -3.15 35.15
CA VAL A 748 2.99 -3.49 34.01
C VAL A 748 2.19 -3.63 32.72
N ILE A 749 2.65 -2.97 31.67
CA ILE A 749 2.33 -3.33 30.27
C ILE A 749 3.61 -3.89 29.65
N LYS A 750 3.58 -5.15 29.19
CA LYS A 750 4.76 -5.82 28.66
C LYS A 750 4.47 -6.58 27.37
N ASP A 751 5.40 -6.55 26.43
CA ASP A 751 5.28 -7.25 25.14
C ASP A 751 3.95 -6.93 24.42
N CYS A 752 3.58 -5.65 24.31
CA CYS A 752 2.26 -5.23 23.77
C CYS A 752 2.38 -4.27 22.58
N TYR A 753 1.35 -4.19 21.73
CA TYR A 753 1.33 -3.21 20.64
C TYR A 753 -0.04 -2.62 20.28
N ALA A 754 -0.03 -1.39 19.75
CA ALA A 754 -1.23 -0.68 19.34
C ALA A 754 -1.11 -0.08 17.93
N THR A 755 -2.06 -0.41 17.05
CA THR A 755 -2.12 0.10 15.67
C THR A 755 -3.32 1.01 15.40
N GLY A 756 -4.32 1.01 16.28
CA GLY A 756 -5.49 1.88 16.19
C GLY A 756 -5.17 3.35 16.43
N ILE A 757 -5.88 4.25 15.73
CA ILE A 757 -5.72 5.71 15.88
C ILE A 757 -6.20 6.15 17.28
N ILE A 758 -5.38 6.95 17.97
CA ILE A 758 -5.67 7.48 19.30
C ILE A 758 -6.10 8.96 19.17
N LYS A 759 -7.23 9.30 19.77
CA LYS A 759 -7.80 10.66 19.77
C LYS A 759 -8.25 11.05 21.17
N GLY A 760 -8.00 12.29 21.59
CA GLY A 760 -8.50 12.80 22.87
C GLY A 760 -8.04 14.22 23.21
N ILE A 761 -8.19 14.58 24.48
CA ILE A 761 -8.06 15.97 24.95
C ILE A 761 -7.04 16.16 26.09
N THR A 762 -6.88 15.26 27.07
CA THR A 762 -6.04 15.58 28.25
C THR A 762 -4.65 14.97 28.18
N SER A 763 -4.55 13.63 28.17
CA SER A 763 -3.26 12.93 28.13
C SER A 763 -3.34 11.72 27.19
N LEU A 764 -2.53 11.72 26.13
CA LEU A 764 -2.65 10.74 25.03
C LEU A 764 -1.36 9.96 24.83
N GLY A 765 -1.44 8.62 24.80
CA GLY A 765 -0.30 7.75 24.53
C GLY A 765 -0.60 6.68 23.48
N GLY A 766 0.38 6.36 22.64
CA GLY A 766 0.25 5.23 21.71
C GLY A 766 0.03 3.89 22.43
N ILE A 767 0.66 3.68 23.60
CA ILE A 767 0.44 2.53 24.49
C ILE A 767 -0.42 2.92 25.69
N ALA A 768 -0.07 3.99 26.41
CA ALA A 768 -0.77 4.36 27.65
C ALA A 768 -0.99 5.87 27.83
N GLY A 769 -2.20 6.29 28.18
CA GLY A 769 -2.52 7.72 28.37
C GLY A 769 -1.69 8.33 29.50
N GLU A 770 -1.86 7.82 30.72
CA GLU A 770 -1.13 8.28 31.91
C GLU A 770 -0.54 7.08 32.68
N CYS A 771 0.72 7.20 33.13
CA CYS A 771 1.45 6.15 33.83
C CYS A 771 2.08 6.63 35.14
N LYS A 772 1.67 6.04 36.27
CA LYS A 772 2.15 6.40 37.61
C LYS A 772 2.71 5.18 38.34
N GLN A 773 3.99 5.23 38.71
CA GLN A 773 4.67 4.14 39.43
C GLN A 773 4.57 2.79 38.72
N ALA A 774 4.70 2.81 37.39
CA ALA A 774 4.42 1.67 36.51
C ALA A 774 5.64 1.28 35.65
N SER A 775 5.47 0.27 34.80
CA SER A 775 6.45 -0.11 33.77
C SER A 775 5.78 -0.38 32.42
N ILE A 776 6.35 0.18 31.35
CA ILE A 776 6.04 -0.20 29.96
C ILE A 776 7.30 -0.82 29.35
N LEU A 777 7.23 -2.10 28.98
CA LEU A 777 8.39 -2.91 28.61
C LEU A 777 8.16 -3.58 27.25
N ASN A 778 9.10 -3.45 26.31
CA ASN A 778 9.05 -4.12 25.01
C ASN A 778 7.73 -3.84 24.26
N CYS A 779 7.34 -2.59 24.08
CA CYS A 779 6.06 -2.23 23.44
C CYS A 779 6.24 -1.39 22.18
N TYR A 780 5.34 -1.48 21.21
CA TYR A 780 5.34 -0.55 20.07
C TYR A 780 3.96 0.00 19.71
N ALA A 781 3.91 1.25 19.24
CA ALA A 781 2.69 1.86 18.71
C ALA A 781 2.91 2.36 17.28
N SER A 782 1.96 2.13 16.38
CA SER A 782 1.99 2.66 15.00
C SER A 782 0.76 3.50 14.64
N GLY A 783 -0.31 3.43 15.44
CA GLY A 783 -1.46 4.32 15.32
C GLY A 783 -1.06 5.78 15.56
N SER A 784 -1.62 6.71 14.78
CA SER A 784 -1.39 8.14 15.00
C SER A 784 -2.03 8.61 16.31
N VAL A 785 -1.35 9.50 17.04
CA VAL A 785 -1.82 10.10 18.29
C VAL A 785 -2.20 11.56 18.00
N LEU A 786 -3.50 11.86 18.06
CA LEU A 786 -4.08 13.08 17.53
C LEU A 786 -4.90 13.83 18.58
N SER A 787 -4.55 15.08 18.85
CA SER A 787 -5.44 15.98 19.60
C SER A 787 -6.78 16.20 18.88
N THR A 788 -7.87 16.24 19.64
CA THR A 788 -9.17 16.78 19.20
C THR A 788 -9.56 18.08 19.91
N GLY A 789 -8.74 18.56 20.86
CA GLY A 789 -9.00 19.74 21.69
C GLY A 789 -8.16 20.97 21.31
N LEU A 790 -8.69 22.17 21.60
CA LEU A 790 -7.96 23.44 21.44
C LEU A 790 -6.88 23.67 22.50
N ALA A 791 -6.95 22.94 23.60
CA ALA A 791 -5.89 22.80 24.60
C ALA A 791 -5.81 21.32 24.96
N VAL A 792 -4.63 20.74 24.81
CA VAL A 792 -4.26 19.42 25.33
C VAL A 792 -2.95 19.64 26.06
N ASP A 793 -2.72 18.94 27.18
CA ASP A 793 -1.58 19.27 28.02
C ASP A 793 -0.36 18.39 27.67
N ILE A 794 -0.55 17.09 27.44
CA ILE A 794 0.54 16.11 27.34
C ILE A 794 0.25 14.99 26.32
N MET A 795 1.17 14.69 25.40
CA MET A 795 1.04 13.57 24.46
C MET A 795 2.37 12.85 24.20
N GLY A 796 2.29 11.53 24.03
CA GLY A 796 3.41 10.64 23.77
C GLY A 796 3.12 9.61 22.68
N GLY A 797 4.13 9.29 21.86
CA GLY A 797 4.02 8.13 20.96
C GLY A 797 3.99 6.78 21.69
N ILE A 798 4.46 6.70 22.95
CA ILE A 798 4.31 5.54 23.83
C ILE A 798 3.41 5.86 25.03
N ALA A 799 3.78 6.85 25.85
CA ALA A 799 3.03 7.22 27.05
C ALA A 799 2.77 8.72 27.09
N GLY A 800 1.55 9.18 27.33
CA GLY A 800 1.24 10.62 27.44
C GLY A 800 2.04 11.26 28.58
N GLU A 801 1.56 11.09 29.81
CA GLU A 801 2.30 11.45 31.03
C GLU A 801 2.95 10.22 31.67
N ALA A 802 4.21 10.34 32.10
CA ALA A 802 4.91 9.27 32.82
C ALA A 802 5.63 9.76 34.09
N THR A 803 5.10 9.35 35.26
CA THR A 803 5.59 9.75 36.59
C THR A 803 6.04 8.55 37.43
N SER A 804 7.31 8.53 37.86
CA SER A 804 7.93 7.40 38.58
C SER A 804 7.84 6.06 37.84
N THR A 805 7.75 6.13 36.51
CA THR A 805 7.50 4.99 35.61
C THR A 805 8.78 4.62 34.87
N VAL A 806 8.98 3.34 34.56
CA VAL A 806 10.02 2.88 33.63
C VAL A 806 9.40 2.67 32.25
N ILE A 807 9.99 3.26 31.21
CA ILE A 807 9.66 2.95 29.81
C ILE A 807 10.94 2.38 29.20
N GLU A 808 10.91 1.09 28.90
CA GLU A 808 12.08 0.35 28.43
C GLU A 808 11.77 -0.41 27.15
N ASN A 809 12.71 -0.42 26.21
CA ASN A 809 12.66 -1.18 24.97
C ASN A 809 11.43 -0.88 24.07
N CYS A 810 10.95 0.37 24.08
CA CYS A 810 9.71 0.76 23.38
C CYS A 810 9.94 1.51 22.05
N VAL A 811 9.08 1.31 21.06
CA VAL A 811 9.21 1.89 19.71
C VAL A 811 7.94 2.63 19.26
N SER A 812 8.05 3.92 18.96
CA SER A 812 6.97 4.71 18.35
C SER A 812 7.15 4.83 16.83
N LEU A 813 6.22 4.23 16.09
CA LEU A 813 6.09 4.32 14.64
C LEU A 813 4.89 5.20 14.23
N SER A 814 4.26 5.88 15.18
CA SER A 814 3.12 6.77 14.94
C SER A 814 3.46 7.83 13.89
N ASN A 815 2.72 7.82 12.78
CA ASN A 815 2.94 8.78 11.68
C ASN A 815 2.85 10.25 12.14
N TYR A 816 1.92 10.52 13.06
CA TYR A 816 1.66 11.81 13.66
C TYR A 816 1.53 11.62 15.17
N VAL A 817 2.22 12.46 15.94
CA VAL A 817 1.98 12.68 17.36
C VAL A 817 1.77 14.18 17.50
N THR A 818 0.54 14.66 17.34
CA THR A 818 0.29 16.08 17.04
C THR A 818 -0.84 16.70 17.86
N GLY A 819 -0.55 17.85 18.45
CA GLY A 819 -1.50 18.71 19.17
C GLY A 819 -0.82 19.97 19.70
N ALA A 820 -1.51 20.72 20.56
CA ALA A 820 -1.07 22.04 21.02
C ALA A 820 -0.28 22.04 22.35
N GLY A 821 -0.11 20.88 22.99
CA GLY A 821 0.53 20.72 24.31
C GLY A 821 1.96 20.20 24.26
N ASN A 822 2.46 19.75 25.41
CA ASN A 822 3.76 19.11 25.51
C ASN A 822 3.74 17.79 24.73
N THR A 823 4.52 17.73 23.66
CA THR A 823 4.44 16.64 22.67
C THR A 823 5.80 15.97 22.48
N GLY A 824 5.87 14.66 22.69
CA GLY A 824 7.09 13.88 22.49
C GLY A 824 6.85 12.55 21.79
N CYS A 825 7.82 12.11 20.99
CA CYS A 825 7.67 10.88 20.21
C CYS A 825 7.68 9.60 21.08
N ILE A 826 8.19 9.65 22.32
CA ILE A 826 7.98 8.62 23.35
C ILE A 826 6.99 9.11 24.40
N THR A 827 7.20 10.30 24.98
CA THR A 827 6.35 10.84 26.06
C THR A 827 6.41 12.36 26.16
N GLY A 828 5.30 12.98 26.58
CA GLY A 828 5.15 14.44 26.58
C GLY A 828 5.63 15.12 27.86
N ASP A 829 5.55 14.47 29.02
CA ASP A 829 6.04 14.99 30.30
C ASP A 829 6.65 13.88 31.16
N THR A 830 7.77 14.19 31.81
CA THR A 830 8.70 13.16 32.28
C THR A 830 9.20 13.34 33.72
N ARG A 831 8.74 12.41 34.57
CA ARG A 831 9.45 11.95 35.77
C ARG A 831 9.70 10.44 35.67
N ALA A 832 9.96 9.97 34.46
CA ALA A 832 10.14 8.57 34.09
C ALA A 832 11.59 8.23 33.75
N THR A 833 11.95 6.95 33.90
CA THR A 833 13.23 6.41 33.43
C THR A 833 13.03 5.83 32.04
N ILE A 834 13.71 6.38 31.03
CA ILE A 834 13.60 5.96 29.64
C ILE A 834 14.85 5.18 29.23
N ILE A 835 14.68 3.96 28.71
CA ILE A 835 15.76 3.03 28.37
C ILE A 835 15.49 2.43 26.98
N ASN A 836 16.45 2.50 26.05
CA ASN A 836 16.34 1.89 24.71
C ASN A 836 15.02 2.20 23.98
N CYS A 837 14.55 3.46 24.05
CA CYS A 837 13.33 3.87 23.36
C CYS A 837 13.64 4.54 22.02
N TYR A 838 12.84 4.23 21.01
CA TYR A 838 13.06 4.66 19.62
C TYR A 838 11.81 5.29 19.01
N ALA A 839 11.99 6.24 18.10
CA ALA A 839 10.90 6.79 17.30
C ALA A 839 11.34 7.00 15.84
N ARG A 840 10.41 6.90 14.89
CA ARG A 840 10.73 7.16 13.48
C ARG A 840 11.20 8.61 13.26
N ASN A 841 12.19 8.83 12.41
CA ASN A 841 12.74 10.16 12.09
C ASN A 841 11.70 11.10 11.45
N GLU A 842 10.67 10.52 10.84
CA GLU A 842 9.68 11.24 10.06
C GLU A 842 8.45 11.66 10.90
N THR A 843 8.39 11.36 12.20
CA THR A 843 7.24 11.75 13.05
C THR A 843 7.21 13.27 13.20
N SER A 844 6.10 13.87 12.76
CA SER A 844 5.77 15.24 13.12
C SER A 844 5.20 15.24 14.55
N GLY A 845 5.87 15.94 15.46
CA GLY A 845 5.51 15.97 16.88
C GLY A 845 6.54 16.53 17.86
N GLU A 846 7.72 16.98 17.44
CA GLU A 846 8.73 17.50 18.38
C GLU A 846 8.35 18.89 18.92
N GLY A 847 7.88 18.98 20.18
CA GLY A 847 7.42 20.26 20.73
C GLY A 847 7.16 20.30 22.23
N ALA A 848 8.23 20.32 23.05
CA ALA A 848 8.33 20.97 24.37
C ALA A 848 9.75 20.81 24.96
N GLU A 849 10.09 21.58 26.00
CA GLU A 849 11.35 21.41 26.75
C GLU A 849 11.37 20.17 27.67
N ASN A 850 10.20 19.62 28.03
CA ASN A 850 10.05 18.49 28.97
C ASN A 850 9.69 17.14 28.32
N SER A 851 9.49 17.12 27.01
CA SER A 851 9.12 15.92 26.24
C SER A 851 10.33 15.09 25.82
N ILE A 852 10.15 13.77 25.64
CA ILE A 852 11.20 12.86 25.17
C ILE A 852 10.80 12.20 23.86
N ASN A 853 11.68 12.30 22.86
CA ASN A 853 11.49 11.75 21.51
C ASN A 853 12.17 10.38 21.30
N GLY A 854 13.04 9.95 22.22
CA GLY A 854 13.81 8.71 22.06
C GLY A 854 14.91 8.84 21.01
N MET A 855 15.41 7.70 20.54
CA MET A 855 16.40 7.64 19.45
C MET A 855 15.71 7.54 18.09
N GLY A 856 16.08 8.41 17.16
CA GLY A 856 15.59 8.42 15.79
C GLY A 856 15.95 7.15 15.01
N ILE A 857 14.97 6.57 14.30
CA ILE A 857 15.14 5.40 13.43
C ILE A 857 14.52 5.61 12.05
N THR A 858 15.12 5.00 11.04
CA THR A 858 14.71 5.05 9.62
C THR A 858 13.80 3.88 9.25
N SER A 859 13.05 4.00 8.14
CA SER A 859 12.24 2.89 7.59
C SER A 859 13.05 1.64 7.26
N ALA A 860 14.33 1.78 6.88
CA ALA A 860 15.23 0.65 6.71
C ALA A 860 15.51 -0.10 8.03
N GLN A 861 15.55 0.59 9.17
CA GLN A 861 15.82 -0.03 10.48
C GLN A 861 14.57 -0.73 11.04
N TRP A 862 13.42 -0.05 11.12
CA TRP A 862 12.20 -0.72 11.60
C TRP A 862 11.56 -1.65 10.56
N GLY A 863 11.98 -1.59 9.29
CA GLY A 863 11.67 -2.60 8.29
C GLY A 863 12.49 -3.90 8.43
N ASP A 864 13.58 -3.91 9.21
CA ASP A 864 14.46 -5.07 9.36
C ASP A 864 14.14 -5.90 10.62
N SER A 865 13.70 -7.14 10.42
CA SER A 865 13.47 -8.11 11.50
C SER A 865 14.69 -8.36 12.40
N ALA A 866 15.91 -8.21 11.87
CA ALA A 866 17.14 -8.35 12.64
C ALA A 866 17.39 -7.15 13.57
N TRP A 867 16.85 -5.96 13.28
CA TRP A 867 16.91 -4.82 14.18
C TRP A 867 16.02 -5.03 15.43
N TRP A 868 14.75 -5.42 15.22
CA TRP A 868 13.80 -5.74 16.31
C TRP A 868 14.33 -6.83 17.26
N ARG A 869 15.05 -7.83 16.72
CA ARG A 869 15.69 -8.91 17.50
C ARG A 869 17.06 -8.51 18.07
N GLY A 870 17.89 -7.80 17.32
CA GLY A 870 19.31 -7.54 17.63
C GLY A 870 19.55 -6.53 18.75
N VAL A 871 18.59 -5.65 19.00
CA VAL A 871 18.61 -4.73 20.16
C VAL A 871 18.03 -5.41 21.43
N ALA A 872 17.73 -6.72 21.37
CA ALA A 872 17.10 -7.52 22.43
C ALA A 872 15.69 -7.05 22.86
N LEU A 873 15.05 -6.22 22.04
CA LEU A 873 13.75 -5.60 22.34
C LEU A 873 12.60 -6.61 22.21
N PHE A 874 12.63 -7.47 21.18
CA PHE A 874 11.48 -8.29 20.75
C PHE A 874 11.91 -9.71 20.38
N THR A 875 12.50 -10.44 21.33
CA THR A 875 13.07 -11.80 21.10
C THR A 875 12.13 -12.95 21.44
N ASP A 876 10.98 -12.69 22.05
CA ASP A 876 9.95 -13.70 22.35
C ASP A 876 9.26 -14.19 21.06
N SER A 877 8.97 -15.48 20.96
CA SER A 877 8.30 -16.08 19.79
C SER A 877 6.89 -15.53 19.55
N TRP A 878 6.26 -14.90 20.56
CA TRP A 878 5.00 -14.19 20.38
C TRP A 878 5.08 -13.07 19.32
N TRP A 879 6.26 -12.50 19.05
CA TRP A 879 6.42 -11.45 18.05
C TRP A 879 6.45 -11.95 16.59
N GLU A 880 6.48 -13.25 16.35
CA GLU A 880 6.49 -13.81 15.00
C GLU A 880 5.21 -13.45 14.23
N GLY A 881 5.39 -12.85 13.06
CA GLY A 881 4.29 -12.33 12.23
C GLY A 881 3.58 -11.08 12.77
N LYS A 882 3.93 -10.58 13.96
CA LYS A 882 3.27 -9.41 14.58
C LYS A 882 4.03 -8.10 14.40
N LEU A 883 5.32 -8.14 14.06
CA LEU A 883 6.15 -6.95 13.89
C LEU A 883 5.77 -6.14 12.63
N PRO A 884 5.89 -4.80 12.66
CA PRO A 884 5.46 -3.89 11.58
C PRO A 884 6.48 -3.81 10.43
N LEU A 885 6.79 -4.97 9.84
CA LEU A 885 7.73 -5.09 8.73
C LEU A 885 7.07 -4.63 7.42
N GLY A 886 7.79 -3.84 6.61
CA GLY A 886 7.35 -3.46 5.28
C GLY A 886 6.40 -2.25 5.16
N LEU A 887 6.16 -1.47 6.22
CA LEU A 887 5.38 -0.21 6.15
C LEU A 887 6.16 0.97 5.49
N GLY A 888 7.26 0.69 4.80
CA GLY A 888 8.36 1.60 4.45
C GLY A 888 8.09 2.65 3.37
#